data_AF-A0A953K354-F1
#
_entry.id   AF-A0A953K354-F1
#
_cell.length_a   1.000
_cell.length_b   1.000
_cell.length_c   1.000
_cell.angle_alpha   90.00
_cell.angle_beta   90.00
_cell.angle_gamma   90.00
#
_symmetry.space_group_name_H-M   'P 1'
#
loop_
_entity.id
_entity.type
_entity.pdbx_description
1 polymer ?
#
loop_
_entity_poly.entity_id
_entity_poly.type
_entity_poly.pdbx_seq_one_letter_code
_entity_poly.pdbx_strand_id
1 'polypeptide(L)'
;MSIITRRKKSLVVLTALGASVSFFAFQPFELPNAGSAVPVSTFANFESAHVHPLDMTADGAKLLAVNTANNTLEVFQLGGPMLLNTASIPVGLDPVTVRVRTNTEAWVVDQVSDEISIIDLATNRVVRSLITEDEPADVVFAQNKAFVSCAGRESIQVFNLADLNAAPTEVLLKGEQPRALAVSPDGNTVYCAFFESGNATTVLNGNDFFSFAHGSNNGVCSPQGGCTQIPNDVLNPNGPYGGAVDASAGIVPNAGTGFEPPLNPVNPPTTDSKSLIVRKNASGQWLDDNGGDWTNMVSGSAAGKARMTGWDMPDRDVAVLNASNPTTAGVTYQTRLGNILMAMAVRPDGEVTLVGTDAMNEVRFEPNLKGRFVKVNLSRFASVGGANTISDLNPHINYANASLPLAQRMLSIGDPRGIAWKADGSKAYITGMGSNNVVTITSTGARAGTPVKVGEGPTGIVLDETRGLAYVLNKFEGTVSTVDMANDSEKARTNFFDPTPQVIKAGRKHLYDTHRGSGNGHLSCGSCHVDTRWDRLGWDLGNPAGDVNIVDGKSYHPLKGVKTTQFLIDIIGRGRGNLHWRGDKHEFADFAGTFHDLQGLDAPASPAEMQELQDFVGATWYVPNPYRTYRPESTVAAATERCNPSRVRGTGTTFQTIPSAGVKLWVSVNINCAHCHNAQTGRGELPGNGNVAGTGAGTLVDFTPNRNMAADLRSVYRKVGFFYNTTECNAGFGMLSEGVMETWFNQGGTGNYLGDYEPELLSWSGGITQTNCVACFNTNSFPLASTTVQDAMPAVGLRETINGASIGSTARLNTMKALVDEAAHSSEYGMIVKGMYGGEMRGFYYTGSNNYQSDITGQTVTHTQLVNSAQGSGGPLSWTLVVPQTKVRLGVDADADGILDHDDLNARVNVRAVLEGPFDGTAMKSDLNDADLLPATDPFGLGETMNPAVKSFTGLSTPVDWARVELRSNADPAVVVAQRAVLVQRSGNLMQPTGEQIITFPGVAAGNYHVAVRHRNHLGIMSLSPYMLRDANTLVDFTTAATATYGTNARKTVGGTMVMWMGDVTGNGTIKYTGSGNDRDPVLVKVGSTAPNATMNGYWPEDINLNGTVKYTGSANDRDPILQNVGATVPTNSRTEQLP
;
A
#
# COMPACT_ATOMS: atom_id res chain seq x y z
N MET A 1 4.82 44.75 -32.60
CA MET A 1 5.43 46.05 -32.19
C MET A 1 4.99 46.34 -30.76
N SER A 2 5.89 46.86 -29.96
CA SER A 2 6.04 46.59 -28.52
C SER A 2 5.40 47.65 -27.59
N ILE A 3 5.36 47.32 -26.28
CA ILE A 3 5.67 48.17 -25.11
C ILE A 3 4.57 48.36 -24.03
N ILE A 4 5.02 47.97 -22.83
CA ILE A 4 4.62 48.10 -21.42
C ILE A 4 4.36 49.56 -20.96
N THR A 5 3.48 49.83 -19.98
CA THR A 5 3.77 50.50 -18.66
C THR A 5 2.56 51.03 -17.86
N ARG A 6 2.49 50.66 -16.55
CA ARG A 6 2.31 51.46 -15.28
C ARG A 6 1.13 52.47 -15.16
N ARG A 7 0.48 52.82 -14.02
CA ARG A 7 0.73 52.75 -12.54
C ARG A 7 -0.49 53.36 -11.77
N LYS A 8 -0.68 52.93 -10.49
CA LYS A 8 -1.00 53.68 -9.22
C LYS A 8 -2.32 54.50 -9.06
N LYS A 9 -3.17 54.16 -8.06
CA LYS A 9 -3.28 54.58 -6.61
C LYS A 9 -4.07 55.90 -6.37
N SER A 10 -5.06 55.87 -5.44
CA SER A 10 -5.04 56.59 -4.14
C SER A 10 -6.31 56.40 -3.28
N LEU A 11 -6.10 55.83 -2.09
CA LEU A 11 -6.50 56.19 -0.70
C LEU A 11 -7.64 57.21 -0.42
N VAL A 12 -8.57 56.83 0.48
CA VAL A 12 -9.21 57.71 1.49
C VAL A 12 -9.37 56.92 2.81
N VAL A 13 -9.07 57.60 3.92
CA VAL A 13 -9.12 57.14 5.33
C VAL A 13 -10.34 57.77 6.01
N LEU A 14 -11.05 57.03 6.88
CA LEU A 14 -11.79 57.61 8.01
C LEU A 14 -11.82 56.64 9.22
N THR A 15 -11.38 57.14 10.37
CA THR A 15 -11.47 56.65 11.76
C THR A 15 -12.84 57.04 12.38
N ALA A 16 -13.43 56.51 13.46
CA ALA A 16 -13.12 55.50 14.50
C ALA A 16 -14.41 55.19 15.34
N LEU A 17 -14.28 54.21 16.24
CA LEU A 17 -15.00 53.93 17.52
C LEU A 17 -16.12 52.86 17.56
N GLY A 18 -15.90 51.84 18.43
CA GLY A 18 -16.94 51.46 19.42
C GLY A 18 -17.40 50.00 19.55
N ALA A 19 -16.48 49.06 19.82
CA ALA A 19 -16.60 47.84 20.65
C ALA A 19 -17.84 46.88 20.60
N SER A 20 -17.46 45.59 20.44
CA SER A 20 -17.99 44.35 21.06
C SER A 20 -19.36 43.80 20.64
N VAL A 21 -19.37 42.81 19.73
CA VAL A 21 -19.50 41.35 20.00
C VAL A 21 -19.30 40.65 18.64
N SER A 22 -18.14 40.05 18.41
CA SER A 22 -17.92 39.18 17.24
C SER A 22 -17.69 37.76 17.70
N PHE A 23 -18.60 36.89 17.29
CA PHE A 23 -18.39 35.46 17.12
C PHE A 23 -17.07 35.26 16.36
N PHE A 24 -16.05 34.72 17.02
CA PHE A 24 -14.93 34.12 16.31
C PHE A 24 -15.42 32.78 15.75
N ALA A 25 -15.49 32.74 14.42
CA ALA A 25 -15.59 31.51 13.66
C ALA A 25 -14.43 30.59 14.05
N PHE A 26 -14.78 29.35 14.37
CA PHE A 26 -13.86 28.23 14.47
C PHE A 26 -13.04 28.13 13.17
N GLN A 27 -11.76 28.45 13.23
CA GLN A 27 -10.78 27.75 12.42
C GLN A 27 -10.30 26.55 13.26
N PRO A 28 -10.49 25.30 12.83
CA PRO A 28 -9.69 24.23 13.37
C PRO A 28 -8.27 24.39 12.82
N PHE A 29 -7.41 24.91 13.68
CA PHE A 29 -5.97 24.82 13.55
C PHE A 29 -5.58 23.42 14.07
N GLU A 30 -5.60 22.41 13.20
CA GLU A 30 -4.85 21.18 13.46
C GLU A 30 -3.44 21.40 12.93
N LEU A 31 -2.49 21.58 13.85
CA LEU A 31 -1.09 21.79 13.55
C LEU A 31 -0.40 20.45 13.23
N PRO A 32 0.59 20.48 12.32
CA PRO A 32 1.22 19.35 11.67
C PRO A 32 2.15 18.58 12.61
N ASN A 33 2.45 17.33 12.26
CA ASN A 33 3.65 16.62 12.72
C ASN A 33 4.84 17.59 12.76
N ALA A 34 5.50 17.72 13.91
CA ALA A 34 6.68 18.55 14.07
C ALA A 34 7.90 17.83 13.46
N GLY A 35 7.97 17.97 12.14
CA GLY A 35 8.99 17.62 11.16
C GLY A 35 8.39 18.11 9.84
N SER A 36 9.12 18.84 9.02
CA SER A 36 8.59 19.33 7.73
C SER A 36 7.92 18.15 7.01
N ALA A 37 6.59 18.17 6.86
CA ALA A 37 5.89 17.04 6.26
C ALA A 37 6.47 16.80 4.86
N VAL A 38 6.95 15.58 4.59
CA VAL A 38 7.58 15.23 3.30
C VAL A 38 6.72 15.77 2.16
N PRO A 39 7.26 16.65 1.32
CA PRO A 39 6.48 17.25 0.25
C PRO A 39 5.97 16.18 -0.72
N VAL A 40 4.68 16.23 -1.08
CA VAL A 40 4.11 15.30 -2.08
C VAL A 40 4.86 15.34 -3.41
N SER A 41 5.48 16.47 -3.77
CA SER A 41 6.27 16.65 -4.99
C SER A 41 7.56 15.83 -5.03
N THR A 42 8.06 15.37 -3.88
CA THR A 42 9.29 14.53 -3.78
C THR A 42 8.96 13.07 -3.47
N PHE A 43 7.67 12.69 -3.54
CA PHE A 43 7.17 11.36 -3.26
C PHE A 43 6.41 10.79 -4.45
N ALA A 44 6.68 9.52 -4.79
CA ALA A 44 5.93 8.77 -5.80
C ALA A 44 5.18 7.67 -5.09
N ASN A 45 3.84 7.74 -5.10
CA ASN A 45 2.98 6.77 -4.44
C ASN A 45 2.33 5.84 -5.46
N PHE A 46 2.83 4.62 -5.63
CA PHE A 46 2.28 3.67 -6.60
C PHE A 46 1.13 2.82 -6.06
N GLU A 47 0.81 2.95 -4.76
CA GLU A 47 -0.17 2.10 -4.07
C GLU A 47 0.08 0.61 -4.36
N SER A 48 1.34 0.18 -4.34
CA SER A 48 1.70 -1.22 -4.54
C SER A 48 1.18 -2.07 -3.41
N ALA A 49 0.80 -3.29 -3.73
CA ALA A 49 -0.08 -4.06 -2.89
C ALA A 49 0.72 -5.17 -2.19
N HIS A 50 0.65 -5.21 -0.85
CA HIS A 50 1.39 -6.17 -0.03
C HIS A 50 0.88 -7.60 -0.23
N VAL A 51 1.78 -8.59 -0.17
CA VAL A 51 1.38 -10.00 -0.21
C VAL A 51 1.82 -10.69 1.08
N HIS A 52 3.12 -10.66 1.34
CA HIS A 52 3.67 -11.17 2.60
C HIS A 52 4.67 -10.18 3.18
N PRO A 53 4.17 -9.06 3.72
CA PRO A 53 5.01 -7.91 4.05
C PRO A 53 5.70 -8.03 5.41
N LEU A 54 5.55 -9.16 6.11
CA LEU A 54 6.07 -9.41 7.44
C LEU A 54 6.50 -10.88 7.55
N ASP A 55 7.70 -11.14 8.09
CA ASP A 55 8.19 -12.50 8.34
C ASP A 55 9.14 -12.55 9.56
N MET A 56 9.35 -13.72 10.16
CA MET A 56 10.14 -13.91 11.38
C MET A 56 11.25 -14.95 11.17
N THR A 57 12.42 -14.72 11.78
CA THR A 57 13.51 -15.70 11.74
C THR A 57 13.14 -16.97 12.49
N ALA A 58 13.66 -18.11 12.03
CA ALA A 58 13.29 -19.42 12.58
C ALA A 58 13.73 -19.60 14.05
N ASP A 59 14.76 -18.88 14.50
CA ASP A 59 15.15 -18.81 15.92
C ASP A 59 14.26 -17.90 16.78
N GLY A 60 13.30 -17.20 16.17
CA GLY A 60 12.41 -16.26 16.85
C GLY A 60 13.14 -15.05 17.44
N ALA A 61 14.31 -14.68 16.89
CA ALA A 61 15.11 -13.55 17.35
C ALA A 61 14.82 -12.23 16.61
N LYS A 62 14.40 -12.29 15.34
CA LYS A 62 14.13 -11.12 14.51
C LYS A 62 12.78 -11.20 13.82
N LEU A 63 12.11 -10.05 13.72
CA LEU A 63 10.93 -9.84 12.88
C LEU A 63 11.31 -8.83 11.79
N LEU A 64 10.94 -9.11 10.55
CA LEU A 64 11.26 -8.32 9.37
C LEU A 64 9.99 -7.76 8.77
N ALA A 65 9.95 -6.46 8.49
CA ALA A 65 8.79 -5.80 7.89
C ALA A 65 9.20 -4.97 6.67
N VAL A 66 8.51 -5.10 5.55
CA VAL A 66 8.71 -4.19 4.41
C VAL A 66 8.14 -2.81 4.74
N ASN A 67 8.89 -1.78 4.40
CA ASN A 67 8.48 -0.39 4.50
C ASN A 67 8.44 0.20 3.09
N THR A 68 7.31 -0.01 2.43
CA THR A 68 7.08 0.38 1.02
C THR A 68 7.22 1.87 0.80
N ALA A 69 6.78 2.70 1.76
CA ALA A 69 6.88 4.16 1.64
C ALA A 69 8.34 4.64 1.63
N ASN A 70 9.22 3.95 2.35
CA ASN A 70 10.63 4.32 2.46
C ASN A 70 11.57 3.51 1.54
N ASN A 71 11.07 2.47 0.89
CA ASN A 71 11.89 1.51 0.13
C ASN A 71 12.97 0.85 1.00
N THR A 72 12.57 0.42 2.20
CA THR A 72 13.44 -0.24 3.17
C THR A 72 12.84 -1.54 3.69
N LEU A 73 13.71 -2.41 4.21
CA LEU A 73 13.34 -3.50 5.10
C LEU A 73 13.67 -3.11 6.54
N GLU A 74 12.67 -3.10 7.41
CA GLU A 74 12.81 -2.86 8.84
C GLU A 74 13.09 -4.18 9.58
N VAL A 75 14.02 -4.15 10.53
CA VAL A 75 14.48 -5.31 11.31
C VAL A 75 14.25 -5.07 12.79
N PHE A 76 13.27 -5.75 13.37
CA PHE A 76 12.96 -5.68 14.79
C PHE A 76 13.59 -6.83 15.56
N GLN A 77 14.16 -6.53 16.72
CA GLN A 77 14.60 -7.55 17.68
C GLN A 77 13.41 -8.04 18.53
N LEU A 78 13.33 -9.37 18.72
CA LEU A 78 12.33 -10.06 19.53
C LEU A 78 12.90 -10.49 20.89
N GLY A 79 12.00 -10.76 21.85
CA GLY A 79 12.35 -11.29 23.18
C GLY A 79 12.32 -10.27 24.33
N GLY A 80 12.18 -8.98 24.01
CA GLY A 80 11.83 -7.95 25.01
C GLY A 80 10.31 -7.81 25.19
N PRO A 81 9.87 -7.00 26.16
CA PRO A 81 8.44 -6.69 26.36
C PRO A 81 7.80 -5.95 25.18
N MET A 82 8.59 -5.31 24.30
CA MET A 82 8.15 -4.71 23.04
C MET A 82 9.18 -4.94 21.93
N LEU A 83 8.71 -4.87 20.68
CA LEU A 83 9.57 -4.79 19.49
C LEU A 83 10.48 -3.57 19.57
N LEU A 84 11.74 -3.78 19.20
CA LEU A 84 12.74 -2.73 19.07
C LEU A 84 13.25 -2.73 17.63
N ASN A 85 13.14 -1.60 16.91
CA ASN A 85 13.73 -1.48 15.58
C ASN A 85 15.26 -1.36 15.69
N THR A 86 15.98 -2.23 14.99
CA THR A 86 17.45 -2.36 15.04
C THR A 86 18.14 -2.17 13.69
N ALA A 87 17.38 -2.09 12.59
CA ALA A 87 17.92 -1.73 11.27
C ALA A 87 16.80 -1.32 10.30
N SER A 88 17.12 -0.36 9.45
CA SER A 88 16.37 -0.04 8.23
C SER A 88 17.31 -0.21 7.03
N ILE A 89 17.02 -1.17 6.16
CA ILE A 89 17.92 -1.62 5.08
C ILE A 89 17.34 -1.15 3.73
N PRO A 90 18.02 -0.27 2.97
CA PRO A 90 17.55 0.16 1.64
C PRO A 90 17.44 -0.99 0.64
N VAL A 91 16.26 -1.18 0.05
CA VAL A 91 15.94 -2.21 -0.95
C VAL A 91 15.52 -1.56 -2.29
N GLY A 92 14.89 -2.31 -3.19
CA GLY A 92 14.35 -1.77 -4.44
C GLY A 92 13.07 -0.95 -4.20
N LEU A 93 12.48 -0.45 -5.29
CA LEU A 93 11.29 0.39 -5.21
C LEU A 93 10.04 -0.46 -4.92
N ASP A 94 9.22 0.05 -4.01
CA ASP A 94 7.97 -0.52 -3.53
C ASP A 94 8.10 -2.00 -3.12
N PRO A 95 8.85 -2.31 -2.04
CA PRO A 95 8.90 -3.66 -1.49
C PRO A 95 7.51 -4.10 -0.98
N VAL A 96 7.07 -5.30 -1.37
CA VAL A 96 5.72 -5.83 -1.04
C VAL A 96 5.72 -7.15 -0.29
N THR A 97 6.85 -7.86 -0.32
CA THR A 97 7.04 -9.15 0.34
C THR A 97 8.42 -9.25 0.94
N VAL A 98 8.53 -9.83 2.14
CA VAL A 98 9.78 -10.33 2.72
C VAL A 98 9.63 -11.81 3.09
N ARG A 99 10.66 -12.60 2.81
CA ARG A 99 10.78 -14.00 3.22
C ARG A 99 12.11 -14.29 3.88
N VAL A 100 12.06 -14.88 5.06
CA VAL A 100 13.24 -15.44 5.70
C VAL A 100 13.54 -16.79 5.08
N ARG A 101 14.73 -16.94 4.48
CA ARG A 101 15.23 -18.25 4.03
C ARG A 101 15.99 -18.95 5.15
N THR A 102 16.78 -18.20 5.92
CA THR A 102 17.55 -18.67 7.08
C THR A 102 17.66 -17.57 8.13
N ASN A 103 18.15 -17.86 9.34
CA ASN A 103 18.36 -16.84 10.37
C ASN A 103 19.32 -15.69 9.94
N THR A 104 20.06 -15.88 8.86
CA THR A 104 21.03 -14.90 8.33
C THR A 104 20.67 -14.37 6.95
N GLU A 105 19.61 -14.85 6.30
CA GLU A 105 19.27 -14.46 4.93
C GLU A 105 17.76 -14.26 4.75
N ALA A 106 17.39 -13.12 4.15
CA ALA A 106 16.03 -12.80 3.74
C ALA A 106 15.99 -12.33 2.28
N TRP A 107 14.87 -12.58 1.60
CA TRP A 107 14.58 -12.13 0.24
C TRP A 107 13.43 -11.14 0.28
N VAL A 108 13.63 -9.96 -0.30
CA VAL A 108 12.60 -8.91 -0.40
C VAL A 108 12.21 -8.75 -1.86
N VAL A 109 10.92 -8.79 -2.15
CA VAL A 109 10.38 -8.62 -3.50
C VAL A 109 10.05 -7.14 -3.70
N ASP A 110 10.71 -6.52 -4.67
CA ASP A 110 10.63 -5.10 -4.97
C ASP A 110 9.80 -4.89 -6.25
N GLN A 111 8.49 -4.67 -6.09
CA GLN A 111 7.51 -4.82 -7.19
C GLN A 111 7.75 -3.83 -8.33
N VAL A 112 8.08 -2.56 -8.04
CA VAL A 112 8.30 -1.55 -9.07
C VAL A 112 9.70 -1.67 -9.69
N SER A 113 10.64 -2.30 -8.97
CA SER A 113 12.01 -2.52 -9.46
C SER A 113 12.18 -3.77 -10.34
N ASP A 114 11.13 -4.59 -10.48
CA ASP A 114 11.19 -5.88 -11.17
C ASP A 114 12.37 -6.75 -10.70
N GLU A 115 12.59 -6.80 -9.38
CA GLU A 115 13.68 -7.59 -8.81
C GLU A 115 13.40 -8.11 -7.39
N ILE A 116 14.33 -8.94 -6.93
CA ILE A 116 14.44 -9.37 -5.54
C ILE A 116 15.75 -8.85 -4.94
N SER A 117 15.65 -8.16 -3.81
CA SER A 117 16.78 -7.84 -2.93
C SER A 117 17.10 -9.03 -2.02
N ILE A 118 18.31 -9.58 -2.11
CA ILE A 118 18.81 -10.59 -1.17
C ILE A 118 19.58 -9.90 -0.05
N ILE A 119 19.15 -10.11 1.19
CA ILE A 119 19.63 -9.45 2.39
C ILE A 119 20.45 -10.41 3.24
N ASP A 120 21.65 -9.98 3.66
CA ASP A 120 22.38 -10.59 4.77
C ASP A 120 21.95 -9.93 6.08
N LEU A 121 21.29 -10.69 6.95
CA LEU A 121 20.76 -10.25 8.25
C LEU A 121 21.82 -10.18 9.35
N ALA A 122 23.03 -10.72 9.13
CA ALA A 122 24.14 -10.55 10.05
C ALA A 122 24.80 -9.18 9.88
N THR A 123 24.88 -8.70 8.64
CA THR A 123 25.46 -7.40 8.31
C THR A 123 24.42 -6.31 8.03
N ASN A 124 23.14 -6.66 7.96
CA ASN A 124 21.99 -5.80 7.64
C ASN A 124 22.14 -5.07 6.29
N ARG A 125 22.46 -5.81 5.22
CA ARG A 125 22.78 -5.22 3.90
C ARG A 125 22.21 -6.05 2.75
N VAL A 126 21.82 -5.37 1.67
CA VAL A 126 21.59 -6.02 0.38
C VAL A 126 22.92 -6.49 -0.18
N VAL A 127 23.04 -7.78 -0.49
CA VAL A 127 24.27 -8.39 -1.01
C VAL A 127 24.19 -8.76 -2.49
N ARG A 128 22.98 -8.79 -3.04
CA ARG A 128 22.68 -9.13 -4.43
C ARG A 128 21.28 -8.62 -4.76
N SER A 129 21.09 -8.23 -6.01
CA SER A 129 19.76 -8.14 -6.59
C SER A 129 19.58 -9.18 -7.70
N LEU A 130 18.38 -9.76 -7.77
CA LEU A 130 17.99 -10.75 -8.78
C LEU A 130 16.89 -10.17 -9.65
N ILE A 131 17.19 -10.02 -10.94
CA ILE A 131 16.21 -9.56 -11.93
C ILE A 131 15.08 -10.58 -12.04
N THR A 132 13.84 -10.09 -12.06
CA THR A 132 12.66 -10.91 -12.33
C THR A 132 11.96 -10.47 -13.61
N GLU A 133 10.90 -11.18 -13.96
CA GLU A 133 9.90 -10.63 -14.88
C GLU A 133 9.03 -9.56 -14.16
N ASP A 134 8.20 -8.90 -14.95
CA ASP A 134 7.41 -7.72 -14.58
C ASP A 134 6.49 -7.92 -13.37
N GLU A 135 6.51 -6.93 -12.47
CA GLU A 135 5.73 -6.86 -11.23
C GLU A 135 5.84 -8.14 -10.40
N PRO A 136 7.04 -8.50 -9.90
CA PRO A 136 7.16 -9.60 -8.96
C PRO A 136 6.39 -9.26 -7.68
N ALA A 137 5.71 -10.25 -7.10
CA ALA A 137 4.81 -9.99 -5.98
C ALA A 137 5.09 -10.82 -4.72
N ASP A 138 5.54 -12.06 -4.87
CA ASP A 138 5.83 -12.96 -3.76
C ASP A 138 6.95 -13.94 -4.14
N VAL A 139 7.57 -14.51 -3.11
CA VAL A 139 8.56 -15.57 -3.25
C VAL A 139 8.30 -16.66 -2.21
N VAL A 140 8.47 -17.93 -2.57
CA VAL A 140 8.49 -19.07 -1.64
C VAL A 140 9.59 -20.06 -1.98
N PHE A 141 10.01 -20.85 -0.99
CA PHE A 141 11.07 -21.83 -1.16
C PHE A 141 10.53 -23.26 -1.07
N ALA A 142 10.86 -24.09 -2.06
CA ALA A 142 10.50 -25.51 -2.08
C ALA A 142 11.51 -26.31 -2.92
N GLN A 143 11.82 -27.55 -2.52
CA GLN A 143 12.72 -28.45 -3.28
C GLN A 143 14.07 -27.81 -3.70
N ASN A 144 14.68 -27.01 -2.82
CA ASN A 144 15.92 -26.25 -3.07
C ASN A 144 15.83 -25.24 -4.25
N LYS A 145 14.62 -24.72 -4.51
CA LYS A 145 14.34 -23.69 -5.50
C LYS A 145 13.59 -22.53 -4.84
N ALA A 146 13.73 -21.34 -5.41
CA ALA A 146 12.87 -20.20 -5.10
C ALA A 146 11.86 -20.00 -6.23
N PHE A 147 10.59 -19.88 -5.90
CA PHE A 147 9.48 -19.64 -6.82
C PHE A 147 9.00 -18.21 -6.63
N VAL A 148 9.02 -17.42 -7.69
CA VAL A 148 8.69 -16.00 -7.68
C VAL A 148 7.50 -15.77 -8.60
N SER A 149 6.43 -15.20 -8.09
CA SER A 149 5.26 -14.85 -8.92
C SER A 149 5.46 -13.49 -9.57
N CYS A 150 5.32 -13.44 -10.89
CA CYS A 150 5.46 -12.21 -11.68
C CYS A 150 4.09 -11.85 -12.26
N ALA A 151 3.43 -10.86 -11.65
CA ALA A 151 2.03 -10.54 -11.87
C ALA A 151 1.79 -9.99 -13.29
N GLY A 152 2.61 -9.06 -13.75
CA GLY A 152 2.50 -8.45 -15.08
C GLY A 152 2.85 -9.43 -16.20
N ARG A 153 3.69 -10.43 -15.91
CA ARG A 153 4.10 -11.48 -16.85
C ARG A 153 3.19 -12.71 -16.84
N GLU A 154 2.38 -12.86 -15.80
CA GLU A 154 1.49 -14.01 -15.56
C GLU A 154 2.26 -15.34 -15.50
N SER A 155 3.39 -15.33 -14.81
CA SER A 155 4.27 -16.49 -14.71
C SER A 155 4.83 -16.69 -13.30
N ILE A 156 5.37 -17.88 -13.07
CA ILE A 156 6.26 -18.16 -11.96
C ILE A 156 7.68 -18.32 -12.51
N GLN A 157 8.62 -17.52 -12.02
CA GLN A 157 10.05 -17.74 -12.24
C GLN A 157 10.61 -18.64 -11.14
N VAL A 158 11.37 -19.65 -11.55
CA VAL A 158 11.96 -20.64 -10.64
C VAL A 158 13.47 -20.53 -10.68
N PHE A 159 14.05 -20.03 -9.59
CA PHE A 159 15.49 -19.87 -9.41
C PHE A 159 16.09 -21.09 -8.71
N ASN A 160 17.24 -21.54 -9.19
CA ASN A 160 18.02 -22.58 -8.53
C ASN A 160 18.86 -21.97 -7.40
N LEU A 161 18.59 -22.34 -6.14
CA LEU A 161 19.33 -21.81 -5.00
C LEU A 161 20.82 -22.21 -4.99
N ALA A 162 21.20 -23.25 -5.72
CA ALA A 162 22.59 -23.66 -5.86
C ALA A 162 23.38 -22.80 -6.87
N ASP A 163 22.70 -22.12 -7.79
CA ASP A 163 23.33 -21.23 -8.78
C ASP A 163 22.37 -20.10 -9.18
N LEU A 164 22.48 -18.99 -8.46
CA LEU A 164 21.67 -17.78 -8.70
C LEU A 164 22.16 -16.94 -9.89
N ASN A 165 23.20 -17.37 -10.62
CA ASN A 165 23.61 -16.73 -11.87
C ASN A 165 22.99 -17.43 -13.09
N ALA A 166 22.49 -18.65 -12.93
CA ALA A 166 21.75 -19.33 -13.98
C ALA A 166 20.40 -18.64 -14.24
N ALA A 167 19.97 -18.62 -15.50
CA ALA A 167 18.65 -18.10 -15.87
C ALA A 167 17.55 -18.91 -15.16
N PRO A 168 16.50 -18.26 -14.61
CA PRO A 168 15.40 -18.96 -13.99
C PRO A 168 14.60 -19.76 -15.02
N THR A 169 13.96 -20.84 -14.57
CA THR A 169 12.94 -21.53 -15.38
C THR A 169 11.64 -20.73 -15.31
N GLU A 170 11.04 -20.41 -16.46
CA GLU A 170 9.76 -19.74 -16.52
C GLU A 170 8.61 -20.75 -16.65
N VAL A 171 7.59 -20.62 -15.78
CA VAL A 171 6.34 -21.38 -15.82
C VAL A 171 5.20 -20.43 -16.11
N LEU A 172 4.61 -20.54 -17.29
CA LEU A 172 3.49 -19.69 -17.69
C LEU A 172 2.21 -20.15 -17.01
N LEU A 173 1.42 -19.18 -16.56
CA LEU A 173 0.12 -19.42 -15.95
C LEU A 173 -1.00 -18.96 -16.88
N LYS A 174 -2.21 -19.45 -16.63
CA LYS A 174 -3.42 -19.07 -17.37
C LYS A 174 -4.42 -18.38 -16.45
N GLY A 175 -4.01 -17.27 -15.86
CA GLY A 175 -4.83 -16.42 -14.99
C GLY A 175 -4.16 -15.06 -14.84
N GLU A 176 -4.86 -14.09 -14.27
CA GLU A 176 -4.43 -12.70 -14.25
C GLU A 176 -3.82 -12.34 -12.88
N GLN A 177 -2.71 -11.60 -12.90
CA GLN A 177 -1.99 -11.17 -11.70
C GLN A 177 -1.72 -12.29 -10.67
N PRO A 178 -0.95 -13.35 -11.03
CA PRO A 178 -0.48 -14.33 -10.06
C PRO A 178 0.30 -13.64 -8.94
N ARG A 179 -0.10 -13.86 -7.70
CA ARG A 179 0.34 -13.02 -6.58
C ARG A 179 0.71 -13.78 -5.33
N ALA A 180 -0.26 -14.27 -4.55
CA ALA A 180 0.04 -14.95 -3.29
C ALA A 180 0.56 -16.36 -3.54
N LEU A 181 1.71 -16.69 -2.96
CA LEU A 181 2.31 -18.02 -3.02
C LEU A 181 2.23 -18.73 -1.67
N ALA A 182 2.02 -20.04 -1.71
CA ALA A 182 2.11 -20.90 -0.54
C ALA A 182 2.67 -22.27 -0.91
N VAL A 183 3.21 -23.00 0.07
CA VAL A 183 3.85 -24.31 -0.14
C VAL A 183 3.12 -25.36 0.69
N SER A 184 2.94 -26.55 0.14
CA SER A 184 2.40 -27.69 0.90
C SER A 184 3.34 -28.09 2.05
N PRO A 185 2.83 -28.67 3.15
CA PRO A 185 3.67 -29.05 4.30
C PRO A 185 4.82 -30.01 3.97
N ASP A 186 4.65 -30.84 2.93
CA ASP A 186 5.67 -31.78 2.44
C ASP A 186 6.69 -31.13 1.47
N GLY A 187 6.51 -29.85 1.11
CA GLY A 187 7.36 -29.12 0.19
C GLY A 187 7.27 -29.57 -1.26
N ASN A 188 6.31 -30.42 -1.64
CA ASN A 188 6.21 -30.97 -3.00
C ASN A 188 5.34 -30.12 -3.95
N THR A 189 4.49 -29.26 -3.39
CA THR A 189 3.51 -28.47 -4.15
C THR A 189 3.66 -26.99 -3.84
N VAL A 190 3.64 -26.16 -4.88
CA VAL A 190 3.55 -24.70 -4.76
C VAL A 190 2.19 -24.28 -5.31
N TYR A 191 1.46 -23.50 -4.52
CA TYR A 191 0.18 -22.90 -4.88
C TYR A 191 0.41 -21.43 -5.22
N CYS A 192 -0.29 -20.92 -6.23
CA CYS A 192 -0.29 -19.51 -6.58
C CYS A 192 -1.72 -19.02 -6.80
N ALA A 193 -2.18 -18.06 -5.98
CA ALA A 193 -3.48 -17.44 -6.14
C ALA A 193 -3.41 -16.29 -7.16
N PHE A 194 -4.41 -16.21 -8.04
CA PHE A 194 -4.59 -15.08 -8.95
C PHE A 194 -5.34 -13.97 -8.23
N PHE A 195 -4.72 -12.79 -8.15
CA PHE A 195 -5.31 -11.65 -7.48
C PHE A 195 -6.60 -11.19 -8.17
N GLU A 196 -6.62 -11.19 -9.51
CA GLU A 196 -7.77 -10.85 -10.35
C GLU A 196 -8.32 -12.12 -11.04
N SER A 197 -8.83 -13.07 -10.25
CA SER A 197 -9.31 -14.38 -10.73
C SER A 197 -10.50 -14.30 -11.70
N GLY A 198 -11.23 -13.18 -11.64
CA GLY A 198 -12.51 -13.00 -12.33
C GLY A 198 -13.67 -13.52 -11.47
N ASN A 199 -14.91 -13.22 -11.86
CA ASN A 199 -16.10 -13.52 -11.03
C ASN A 199 -17.04 -14.58 -11.63
N ALA A 200 -16.51 -15.40 -12.55
CA ALA A 200 -17.30 -16.20 -13.49
C ALA A 200 -18.42 -15.40 -14.20
N THR A 201 -18.17 -14.11 -14.50
CA THR A 201 -19.12 -13.23 -15.19
C THR A 201 -18.59 -12.76 -16.52
N THR A 202 -19.48 -12.56 -17.51
CA THR A 202 -19.14 -11.93 -18.78
C THR A 202 -20.27 -11.06 -19.29
N VAL A 203 -19.97 -10.16 -20.23
CA VAL A 203 -20.96 -9.30 -20.88
C VAL A 203 -21.57 -9.97 -22.11
N LEU A 204 -22.87 -9.78 -22.33
CA LEU A 204 -23.56 -10.04 -23.59
C LEU A 204 -23.68 -8.73 -24.36
N ASN A 205 -23.36 -8.79 -25.64
CA ASN A 205 -23.43 -7.62 -26.49
C ASN A 205 -24.90 -7.20 -26.72
N GLY A 206 -25.27 -6.01 -26.24
CA GLY A 206 -26.59 -5.45 -26.45
C GLY A 206 -26.69 -4.45 -27.60
N ASN A 207 -25.63 -4.27 -28.39
CA ASN A 207 -25.57 -3.23 -29.42
C ASN A 207 -25.19 -3.85 -30.78
N ASP A 208 -25.74 -3.32 -31.87
CA ASP A 208 -25.27 -3.69 -33.20
C ASP A 208 -23.99 -2.88 -33.50
N PHE A 209 -22.84 -3.55 -33.62
CA PHE A 209 -21.59 -2.88 -34.00
C PHE A 209 -21.56 -2.65 -35.52
N PHE A 210 -21.73 -1.39 -35.95
CA PHE A 210 -21.69 -1.00 -37.35
C PHE A 210 -20.28 -1.00 -37.94
N SER A 211 -20.21 -1.37 -39.22
CA SER A 211 -19.02 -1.42 -40.07
C SER A 211 -18.49 -0.03 -40.45
N PHE A 212 -17.18 0.14 -40.45
CA PHE A 212 -16.52 1.21 -41.21
C PHE A 212 -16.74 0.98 -42.71
N ALA A 213 -17.20 2.00 -43.43
CA ALA A 213 -17.35 1.91 -44.89
C ALA A 213 -15.97 2.05 -45.57
N HIS A 214 -15.30 0.92 -45.84
CA HIS A 214 -14.16 0.87 -46.75
C HIS A 214 -14.48 -0.03 -47.96
N GLY A 215 -15.13 0.57 -48.97
CA GLY A 215 -15.52 -0.16 -50.20
C GLY A 215 -16.73 -1.08 -50.01
N SER A 216 -16.86 -2.10 -50.87
CA SER A 216 -18.05 -2.95 -51.00
C SER A 216 -18.20 -4.04 -49.92
N ASN A 217 -17.34 -4.09 -48.90
CA ASN A 217 -17.37 -5.12 -47.86
C ASN A 217 -17.71 -4.49 -46.49
N ASN A 218 -18.95 -4.71 -46.02
CA ASN A 218 -19.44 -4.24 -44.73
C ASN A 218 -19.24 -5.32 -43.63
N GLY A 219 -18.51 -5.04 -42.55
CA GLY A 219 -18.57 -5.81 -41.28
C GLY A 219 -17.33 -5.67 -40.38
N VAL A 220 -17.39 -6.19 -39.13
CA VAL A 220 -16.20 -6.45 -38.28
C VAL A 220 -15.60 -7.77 -38.75
N CYS A 221 -14.32 -7.77 -39.12
CA CYS A 221 -13.75 -8.92 -39.81
C CYS A 221 -13.25 -9.94 -38.80
N SER A 222 -13.80 -11.16 -38.85
CA SER A 222 -13.35 -12.25 -37.98
C SER A 222 -11.93 -12.73 -38.40
N PRO A 223 -11.10 -13.18 -37.45
CA PRO A 223 -9.84 -13.89 -37.73
C PRO A 223 -10.01 -15.15 -38.58
N GLN A 224 -11.22 -15.70 -38.69
CA GLN A 224 -11.54 -16.85 -39.54
C GLN A 224 -11.88 -16.47 -41.00
N GLY A 225 -11.76 -15.19 -41.35
CA GLY A 225 -12.11 -14.67 -42.67
C GLY A 225 -13.60 -14.32 -42.79
N GLY A 226 -13.88 -13.13 -43.31
CA GLY A 226 -15.24 -12.60 -43.49
C GLY A 226 -15.58 -11.47 -42.52
N CYS A 227 -16.14 -10.39 -43.06
CA CYS A 227 -16.61 -9.25 -42.29
C CYS A 227 -18.08 -9.50 -41.91
N THR A 228 -18.33 -9.65 -40.61
CA THR A 228 -19.64 -10.01 -40.05
C THR A 228 -20.07 -8.93 -39.07
N GLN A 229 -21.34 -8.54 -39.11
CA GLN A 229 -21.94 -7.70 -38.08
C GLN A 229 -21.99 -8.52 -36.78
N ILE A 230 -21.40 -8.01 -35.69
CA ILE A 230 -21.64 -8.57 -34.35
C ILE A 230 -23.09 -8.23 -34.01
N PRO A 231 -24.01 -9.21 -33.96
CA PRO A 231 -25.40 -8.93 -33.71
C PRO A 231 -25.59 -8.59 -32.23
N ASN A 232 -26.69 -7.92 -31.96
CA ASN A 232 -27.24 -7.83 -30.62
C ASN A 232 -27.61 -9.23 -30.08
N ASP A 233 -26.80 -9.76 -29.16
CA ASP A 233 -27.05 -11.05 -28.52
C ASP A 233 -28.29 -10.98 -27.62
N VAL A 234 -28.51 -9.84 -26.97
CA VAL A 234 -29.64 -9.62 -26.05
C VAL A 234 -30.98 -9.67 -26.77
N LEU A 235 -31.05 -9.18 -28.01
CA LEU A 235 -32.24 -9.24 -28.86
C LEU A 235 -32.34 -10.49 -29.74
N ASN A 236 -31.44 -11.46 -29.56
CA ASN A 236 -31.47 -12.67 -30.37
C ASN A 236 -32.71 -13.53 -30.03
N PRO A 237 -33.51 -13.95 -31.04
CA PRO A 237 -34.67 -14.80 -30.81
C PRO A 237 -34.36 -16.17 -30.18
N ASN A 238 -33.11 -16.62 -30.25
CA ASN A 238 -32.64 -17.85 -29.60
C ASN A 238 -32.25 -17.65 -28.12
N GLY A 239 -32.29 -16.42 -27.62
CA GLY A 239 -32.09 -16.11 -26.20
C GLY A 239 -33.29 -16.49 -25.34
N PRO A 240 -33.15 -16.49 -24.00
CA PRO A 240 -34.18 -16.97 -23.07
C PRO A 240 -35.49 -16.16 -23.13
N TYR A 241 -35.43 -14.92 -23.62
CA TYR A 241 -36.60 -14.05 -23.76
C TYR A 241 -37.16 -13.99 -25.19
N GLY A 242 -36.66 -14.81 -26.12
CA GLY A 242 -37.15 -14.83 -27.50
C GLY A 242 -36.91 -13.51 -28.26
N GLY A 243 -35.87 -12.76 -27.88
CA GLY A 243 -35.58 -11.41 -28.39
C GLY A 243 -36.50 -10.32 -27.84
N ALA A 244 -37.37 -10.64 -26.87
CA ALA A 244 -38.22 -9.67 -26.22
C ALA A 244 -37.44 -8.85 -25.18
N VAL A 245 -37.68 -7.53 -25.19
CA VAL A 245 -37.28 -6.58 -24.16
C VAL A 245 -38.52 -5.79 -23.75
N ASP A 246 -38.46 -5.09 -22.62
CA ASP A 246 -39.55 -4.21 -22.24
C ASP A 246 -39.79 -3.14 -23.31
N ALA A 247 -41.05 -2.92 -23.70
CA ALA A 247 -41.40 -2.03 -24.81
C ALA A 247 -41.17 -0.54 -24.49
N SER A 248 -41.16 -0.18 -23.21
CA SER A 248 -40.94 1.20 -22.73
C SER A 248 -39.47 1.50 -22.44
N ALA A 249 -38.69 0.49 -22.03
CA ALA A 249 -37.29 0.61 -21.63
C ALA A 249 -36.28 0.09 -22.65
N GLY A 250 -36.67 -0.80 -23.56
CA GLY A 250 -35.79 -1.37 -24.58
C GLY A 250 -34.67 -2.26 -24.06
N ILE A 251 -34.71 -2.67 -22.79
CA ILE A 251 -33.77 -3.59 -22.12
C ILE A 251 -34.52 -4.74 -21.45
N VAL A 252 -33.81 -5.83 -21.15
CA VAL A 252 -34.37 -7.00 -20.46
C VAL A 252 -34.72 -6.61 -19.01
N PRO A 253 -35.95 -6.88 -18.52
CA PRO A 253 -36.32 -6.63 -17.13
C PRO A 253 -35.46 -7.44 -16.15
N ASN A 254 -35.21 -6.91 -14.94
CA ASN A 254 -34.43 -7.61 -13.91
C ASN A 254 -35.29 -8.34 -12.88
N ALA A 255 -36.63 -8.22 -12.94
CA ALA A 255 -37.54 -8.84 -11.98
C ALA A 255 -38.84 -9.32 -12.66
N GLY A 256 -38.90 -10.60 -13.00
CA GLY A 256 -40.03 -11.20 -13.70
C GLY A 256 -40.26 -10.52 -15.05
N THR A 257 -41.42 -9.86 -15.20
CA THR A 257 -41.77 -9.09 -16.41
C THR A 257 -41.55 -7.58 -16.25
N GLY A 258 -41.00 -7.13 -15.13
CA GLY A 258 -40.82 -5.71 -14.80
C GLY A 258 -39.46 -5.39 -14.19
N PHE A 259 -39.32 -4.17 -13.71
CA PHE A 259 -38.08 -3.67 -13.11
C PHE A 259 -38.20 -3.57 -11.60
N GLU A 260 -37.11 -3.90 -10.90
CA GLU A 260 -36.92 -3.58 -9.49
C GLU A 260 -35.65 -2.74 -9.35
N PRO A 261 -35.73 -1.47 -8.89
CA PRO A 261 -36.97 -0.74 -8.60
C PRO A 261 -37.81 -0.47 -9.87
N PRO A 262 -39.10 -0.12 -9.72
CA PRO A 262 -39.97 0.20 -10.86
C PRO A 262 -39.43 1.36 -11.70
N LEU A 263 -39.61 1.25 -13.02
CA LEU A 263 -39.21 2.30 -13.96
C LEU A 263 -40.02 3.59 -13.72
N ASN A 264 -39.34 4.74 -13.74
CA ASN A 264 -40.00 6.04 -13.69
C ASN A 264 -40.77 6.32 -15.00
N PRO A 265 -42.11 6.39 -14.99
CA PRO A 265 -42.91 6.50 -16.21
C PRO A 265 -42.78 7.85 -16.94
N VAL A 266 -42.20 8.86 -16.27
CA VAL A 266 -42.02 10.22 -16.83
C VAL A 266 -40.76 10.30 -17.69
N ASN A 267 -39.82 9.37 -17.52
CA ASN A 267 -38.53 9.35 -18.22
C ASN A 267 -38.28 7.97 -18.83
N PRO A 268 -38.94 7.62 -19.97
CA PRO A 268 -38.66 6.36 -20.63
C PRO A 268 -37.18 6.30 -21.07
N PRO A 269 -36.49 5.16 -20.84
CA PRO A 269 -35.06 5.00 -21.13
C PRO A 269 -34.67 5.38 -22.55
N THR A 270 -33.50 6.00 -22.68
CA THR A 270 -32.83 6.15 -23.97
C THR A 270 -32.09 4.87 -24.33
N THR A 271 -31.93 4.61 -25.63
CA THR A 271 -31.34 3.40 -26.23
C THR A 271 -29.82 3.25 -26.02
N ASP A 272 -29.23 3.88 -25.01
CA ASP A 272 -27.79 4.19 -24.98
C ASP A 272 -26.89 3.02 -24.55
N SER A 273 -27.44 1.90 -24.04
CA SER A 273 -26.79 0.58 -24.00
C SER A 273 -27.77 -0.51 -23.56
N LYS A 274 -27.83 -1.63 -24.30
CA LYS A 274 -28.69 -2.80 -23.94
C LYS A 274 -27.88 -4.00 -23.44
N SER A 275 -26.58 -3.83 -23.20
CA SER A 275 -25.69 -4.91 -22.80
C SER A 275 -26.10 -5.48 -21.45
N LEU A 276 -25.88 -6.79 -21.26
CA LEU A 276 -26.32 -7.53 -20.09
C LEU A 276 -25.14 -8.28 -19.48
N ILE A 277 -25.06 -8.37 -18.15
CA ILE A 277 -24.07 -9.20 -17.46
C ILE A 277 -24.70 -10.55 -17.16
N VAL A 278 -23.96 -11.63 -17.41
CA VAL A 278 -24.36 -12.98 -17.04
C VAL A 278 -23.28 -13.64 -16.20
N ARG A 279 -23.69 -14.43 -15.21
CA ARG A 279 -22.82 -15.17 -14.29
C ARG A 279 -22.99 -16.68 -14.46
N LYS A 280 -21.88 -17.41 -14.46
CA LYS A 280 -21.85 -18.86 -14.60
C LYS A 280 -22.11 -19.55 -13.26
N ASN A 281 -23.18 -20.33 -13.17
CA ASN A 281 -23.51 -21.09 -11.96
C ASN A 281 -22.67 -22.39 -11.83
N ALA A 282 -22.84 -23.12 -10.73
CA ALA A 282 -22.15 -24.40 -10.46
C ALA A 282 -22.41 -25.48 -11.52
N SER A 283 -23.60 -25.49 -12.11
CA SER A 283 -24.00 -26.40 -13.20
C SER A 283 -23.43 -26.00 -14.56
N GLY A 284 -22.71 -24.87 -14.64
CA GLY A 284 -22.11 -24.36 -15.86
C GLY A 284 -23.03 -23.53 -16.74
N GLN A 285 -24.19 -23.11 -16.23
CA GLN A 285 -25.13 -22.28 -16.96
C GLN A 285 -24.84 -20.80 -16.76
N TRP A 286 -24.96 -20.01 -17.83
CA TRP A 286 -24.81 -18.56 -17.79
C TRP A 286 -26.15 -17.89 -17.56
N LEU A 287 -26.36 -17.33 -16.37
CA LEU A 287 -27.64 -16.74 -15.96
C LEU A 287 -27.53 -15.23 -15.81
N ASP A 288 -28.59 -14.50 -16.16
CA ASP A 288 -28.77 -13.11 -15.75
C ASP A 288 -29.41 -13.00 -14.35
N ASP A 289 -29.60 -11.78 -13.86
CA ASP A 289 -30.21 -11.48 -12.57
C ASP A 289 -31.71 -11.80 -12.48
N ASN A 290 -32.36 -12.13 -13.59
CA ASN A 290 -33.75 -12.57 -13.66
C ASN A 290 -33.88 -14.10 -13.84
N GLY A 291 -32.75 -14.82 -13.85
CA GLY A 291 -32.68 -16.28 -13.98
C GLY A 291 -32.80 -16.81 -15.41
N GLY A 292 -32.72 -15.95 -16.43
CA GLY A 292 -32.71 -16.35 -17.83
C GLY A 292 -31.44 -17.11 -18.19
N ASP A 293 -31.56 -18.26 -18.86
CA ASP A 293 -30.43 -19.10 -19.26
C ASP A 293 -29.88 -18.69 -20.64
N TRP A 294 -28.71 -18.04 -20.63
CA TRP A 294 -27.97 -17.56 -21.79
C TRP A 294 -26.88 -18.52 -22.26
N THR A 295 -26.81 -19.74 -21.73
CA THR A 295 -25.72 -20.69 -22.03
C THR A 295 -25.57 -20.96 -23.52
N ASN A 296 -26.68 -21.07 -24.26
CA ASN A 296 -26.62 -21.31 -25.69
C ASN A 296 -26.06 -20.10 -26.48
N MET A 297 -26.23 -18.89 -25.96
CA MET A 297 -25.72 -17.64 -26.52
C MET A 297 -24.26 -17.39 -26.15
N VAL A 298 -23.83 -17.82 -24.96
CA VAL A 298 -22.44 -17.65 -24.50
C VAL A 298 -21.55 -18.76 -25.01
N SER A 299 -21.91 -20.02 -24.73
CA SER A 299 -21.06 -21.20 -24.95
C SER A 299 -21.61 -22.15 -26.02
N GLY A 300 -22.87 -22.01 -26.43
CA GLY A 300 -23.55 -22.95 -27.32
C GLY A 300 -23.42 -22.67 -28.82
N SER A 301 -24.30 -23.28 -29.61
CA SER A 301 -24.29 -23.15 -31.07
C SER A 301 -24.84 -21.80 -31.56
N ALA A 302 -25.63 -21.11 -30.72
CA ALA A 302 -26.16 -19.78 -31.07
C ALA A 302 -25.14 -18.64 -30.88
N ALA A 303 -23.99 -18.94 -30.26
CA ALA A 303 -22.87 -18.01 -30.05
C ALA A 303 -22.23 -17.50 -31.36
N GLY A 304 -22.27 -18.31 -32.44
CA GLY A 304 -21.44 -18.25 -33.66
C GLY A 304 -21.49 -17.01 -34.54
N LYS A 305 -22.02 -15.88 -34.06
CA LYS A 305 -21.89 -14.56 -34.70
C LYS A 305 -21.07 -13.56 -33.88
N ALA A 306 -20.91 -13.80 -32.58
CA ALA A 306 -20.08 -13.00 -31.68
C ALA A 306 -18.99 -13.87 -31.03
N ARG A 307 -19.33 -15.01 -30.43
CA ARG A 307 -18.39 -15.96 -29.76
C ARG A 307 -18.25 -17.26 -30.55
N MET A 308 -17.10 -17.92 -30.45
CA MET A 308 -16.95 -19.30 -30.93
C MET A 308 -17.79 -20.26 -30.07
N THR A 309 -18.41 -21.28 -30.68
CA THR A 309 -19.05 -22.35 -29.93
C THR A 309 -18.04 -23.03 -29.00
N GLY A 310 -18.42 -23.24 -27.74
CA GLY A 310 -17.53 -23.71 -26.69
C GLY A 310 -16.78 -22.59 -25.95
N TRP A 311 -17.04 -21.31 -26.23
CA TRP A 311 -16.48 -20.20 -25.47
C TRP A 311 -16.79 -20.32 -23.98
N ASP A 312 -15.77 -20.14 -23.16
CA ASP A 312 -15.85 -20.23 -21.72
C ASP A 312 -14.85 -19.31 -20.99
N MET A 313 -15.20 -18.97 -19.75
CA MET A 313 -14.31 -18.33 -18.78
C MET A 313 -14.16 -19.29 -17.59
N PRO A 314 -13.07 -20.07 -17.52
CA PRO A 314 -12.93 -21.19 -16.60
C PRO A 314 -12.72 -20.82 -15.12
N ASP A 315 -12.67 -19.52 -14.77
CA ASP A 315 -12.62 -19.01 -13.39
C ASP A 315 -11.48 -19.63 -12.57
N ARG A 316 -10.24 -19.50 -13.09
CA ARG A 316 -9.05 -20.11 -12.50
C ARG A 316 -8.54 -19.23 -11.37
N ASP A 317 -8.67 -19.73 -10.15
CA ASP A 317 -8.34 -19.00 -8.91
C ASP A 317 -6.96 -19.32 -8.38
N VAL A 318 -6.58 -20.60 -8.39
CA VAL A 318 -5.30 -21.05 -7.82
C VAL A 318 -4.60 -21.98 -8.79
N ALA A 319 -3.42 -21.58 -9.26
CA ALA A 319 -2.51 -22.45 -9.97
C ALA A 319 -1.79 -23.38 -8.98
N VAL A 320 -1.63 -24.65 -9.35
CA VAL A 320 -0.99 -25.67 -8.53
C VAL A 320 0.13 -26.33 -9.32
N LEU A 321 1.35 -26.23 -8.77
CA LEU A 321 2.59 -26.59 -9.42
C LEU A 321 3.31 -27.69 -8.65
N ASN A 322 3.92 -28.63 -9.37
CA ASN A 322 4.86 -29.59 -8.79
C ASN A 322 6.23 -28.91 -8.58
N ALA A 323 6.68 -28.82 -7.33
CA ALA A 323 7.92 -28.13 -6.96
C ALA A 323 9.19 -28.86 -7.45
N SER A 324 9.12 -30.18 -7.61
CA SER A 324 10.26 -30.98 -8.05
C SER A 324 10.55 -30.79 -9.55
N ASN A 325 9.48 -30.72 -10.37
CA ASN A 325 9.56 -30.55 -11.82
C ASN A 325 8.55 -29.48 -12.32
N PRO A 326 8.83 -28.19 -12.05
CA PRO A 326 7.92 -27.11 -12.41
C PRO A 326 7.96 -26.86 -13.92
N THR A 327 6.83 -27.06 -14.60
CA THR A 327 6.69 -26.84 -16.05
C THR A 327 5.31 -26.27 -16.37
N THR A 328 5.20 -25.44 -17.41
CA THR A 328 3.93 -24.86 -17.88
C THR A 328 2.86 -25.93 -18.15
N ALA A 329 3.24 -27.06 -18.76
CA ALA A 329 2.31 -28.14 -19.07
C ALA A 329 1.84 -28.93 -17.83
N GLY A 330 2.57 -28.85 -16.72
CA GLY A 330 2.25 -29.53 -15.47
C GLY A 330 1.37 -28.72 -14.52
N VAL A 331 1.00 -27.49 -14.87
CA VAL A 331 0.17 -26.64 -14.01
C VAL A 331 -1.29 -27.11 -14.05
N THR A 332 -1.88 -27.26 -12.87
CA THR A 332 -3.32 -27.52 -12.70
C THR A 332 -3.98 -26.37 -11.96
N TYR A 333 -5.31 -26.30 -11.96
CA TYR A 333 -6.03 -25.15 -11.39
C TYR A 333 -7.18 -25.58 -10.48
N GLN A 334 -7.33 -24.88 -9.36
CA GLN A 334 -8.57 -24.85 -8.59
C GLN A 334 -9.42 -23.64 -9.05
N THR A 335 -10.73 -23.82 -9.11
CA THR A 335 -11.68 -22.84 -9.64
C THR A 335 -12.83 -22.56 -8.66
N ARG A 336 -13.58 -21.48 -8.89
CA ARG A 336 -14.72 -21.01 -8.08
C ARG A 336 -14.38 -20.73 -6.61
N LEU A 337 -13.35 -19.94 -6.34
CA LEU A 337 -12.93 -19.56 -4.98
C LEU A 337 -13.23 -18.09 -4.64
N GLY A 338 -13.39 -17.20 -5.63
CA GLY A 338 -13.78 -15.80 -5.40
C GLY A 338 -13.43 -14.93 -6.60
N ASN A 339 -13.56 -13.62 -6.45
CA ASN A 339 -13.15 -12.65 -7.47
C ASN A 339 -11.73 -12.12 -7.19
N ILE A 340 -11.58 -11.38 -6.09
CA ILE A 340 -10.30 -10.79 -5.73
C ILE A 340 -9.68 -11.62 -4.60
N LEU A 341 -8.67 -12.42 -4.93
CA LEU A 341 -8.01 -13.33 -3.99
C LEU A 341 -6.80 -12.65 -3.38
N MET A 342 -6.96 -12.17 -2.15
CA MET A 342 -6.04 -11.22 -1.54
C MET A 342 -4.86 -11.90 -0.83
N ALA A 343 -5.10 -13.01 -0.13
CA ALA A 343 -4.06 -13.76 0.57
C ALA A 343 -4.41 -15.25 0.68
N MET A 344 -3.38 -16.08 0.82
CA MET A 344 -3.48 -17.53 0.89
C MET A 344 -2.52 -18.11 1.92
N ALA A 345 -2.96 -19.15 2.63
CA ALA A 345 -2.12 -19.96 3.51
C ALA A 345 -2.53 -21.43 3.44
N VAL A 346 -1.58 -22.32 3.74
CA VAL A 346 -1.83 -23.77 3.84
C VAL A 346 -1.85 -24.17 5.31
N ARG A 347 -2.93 -24.81 5.74
CA ARG A 347 -3.06 -25.35 7.10
C ARG A 347 -2.07 -26.53 7.26
N PRO A 348 -1.56 -26.83 8.47
CA PRO A 348 -0.59 -27.91 8.68
C PRO A 348 -0.99 -29.31 8.17
N ASP A 349 -2.28 -29.59 7.97
CA ASP A 349 -2.77 -30.84 7.40
C ASP A 349 -2.89 -30.83 5.86
N GLY A 350 -2.54 -29.72 5.21
CA GLY A 350 -2.54 -29.55 3.76
C GLY A 350 -3.77 -28.85 3.17
N GLU A 351 -4.79 -28.50 3.97
CA GLU A 351 -5.93 -27.72 3.46
C GLU A 351 -5.47 -26.31 3.06
N VAL A 352 -5.76 -25.92 1.82
CA VAL A 352 -5.44 -24.58 1.31
C VAL A 352 -6.58 -23.63 1.66
N THR A 353 -6.24 -22.46 2.18
CA THR A 353 -7.19 -21.44 2.61
C THR A 353 -6.87 -20.10 1.98
N LEU A 354 -7.91 -19.43 1.48
CA LEU A 354 -7.81 -18.14 0.81
C LEU A 354 -8.80 -17.16 1.43
N VAL A 355 -8.38 -15.90 1.52
CA VAL A 355 -9.24 -14.78 1.91
C VAL A 355 -9.31 -13.79 0.77
N GLY A 356 -10.50 -13.24 0.54
CA GLY A 356 -10.74 -12.37 -0.59
C GLY A 356 -12.16 -11.82 -0.63
N THR A 357 -12.49 -11.20 -1.76
CA THR A 357 -13.84 -10.69 -2.02
C THR A 357 -14.48 -11.40 -3.19
N ASP A 358 -15.81 -11.46 -3.15
CA ASP A 358 -16.66 -12.04 -4.20
C ASP A 358 -17.76 -11.01 -4.52
N ALA A 359 -17.83 -10.59 -5.77
CA ALA A 359 -18.68 -9.47 -6.19
C ALA A 359 -20.05 -9.96 -6.67
N MET A 360 -21.05 -9.07 -6.61
CA MET A 360 -22.40 -9.31 -7.12
C MET A 360 -22.69 -8.46 -8.38
N ASN A 361 -21.74 -8.38 -9.31
CA ASN A 361 -21.85 -7.49 -10.47
C ASN A 361 -22.90 -7.94 -11.51
N GLU A 362 -23.38 -9.17 -11.42
CA GLU A 362 -24.53 -9.64 -12.18
C GLU A 362 -25.85 -9.01 -11.75
N VAL A 363 -25.96 -8.60 -10.48
CA VAL A 363 -27.18 -7.99 -9.94
C VAL A 363 -27.26 -6.55 -10.41
N ARG A 364 -28.28 -6.22 -11.22
CA ARG A 364 -28.41 -4.87 -11.76
C ARG A 364 -29.03 -3.90 -10.76
N PHE A 365 -28.53 -2.68 -10.92
CA PHE A 365 -28.94 -1.40 -10.35
C PHE A 365 -28.42 -1.10 -8.94
N GLU A 366 -27.94 0.14 -8.80
CA GLU A 366 -27.38 0.70 -7.57
C GLU A 366 -28.30 0.49 -6.36
N PRO A 367 -29.63 0.70 -6.44
CA PRO A 367 -30.53 0.47 -5.30
C PRO A 367 -30.57 -0.98 -4.79
N ASN A 368 -30.39 -1.97 -5.67
CA ASN A 368 -30.39 -3.39 -5.29
C ASN A 368 -29.05 -3.84 -4.68
N LEU A 369 -28.00 -3.07 -4.94
CA LEU A 369 -26.64 -3.31 -4.48
C LEU A 369 -26.26 -2.53 -3.22
N LYS A 370 -27.11 -1.59 -2.79
CA LYS A 370 -26.87 -0.69 -1.65
C LYS A 370 -26.46 -1.46 -0.39
N GLY A 371 -25.20 -1.29 0.02
CA GLY A 371 -24.58 -1.87 1.20
C GLY A 371 -24.18 -3.35 1.08
N ARG A 372 -24.22 -3.95 -0.11
CA ARG A 372 -24.08 -5.41 -0.30
C ARG A 372 -23.41 -5.88 -1.59
N PHE A 373 -22.71 -5.02 -2.32
CA PHE A 373 -22.20 -5.35 -3.65
C PHE A 373 -20.99 -6.30 -3.67
N VAL A 374 -20.37 -6.55 -2.52
CA VAL A 374 -19.34 -7.59 -2.35
C VAL A 374 -19.59 -8.38 -1.07
N LYS A 375 -19.12 -9.63 -1.05
CA LYS A 375 -18.90 -10.41 0.17
C LYS A 375 -17.42 -10.55 0.45
N VAL A 376 -17.08 -10.68 1.73
CA VAL A 376 -15.72 -10.95 2.18
C VAL A 376 -15.67 -12.40 2.63
N ASN A 377 -14.99 -13.25 1.87
CA ASN A 377 -15.10 -14.70 2.02
C ASN A 377 -13.78 -15.33 2.48
N LEU A 378 -13.93 -16.44 3.20
CA LEU A 378 -12.92 -17.48 3.36
C LEU A 378 -13.28 -18.64 2.43
N SER A 379 -12.35 -19.01 1.55
CA SER A 379 -12.49 -20.10 0.60
C SER A 379 -11.45 -21.18 0.86
N ARG A 380 -11.84 -22.46 0.79
CA ARG A 380 -10.99 -23.58 1.20
C ARG A 380 -11.15 -24.80 0.30
N PHE A 381 -10.05 -25.51 0.07
CA PHE A 381 -10.03 -26.79 -0.63
C PHE A 381 -8.89 -27.69 -0.13
N ALA A 382 -9.11 -29.01 -0.13
CA ALA A 382 -8.13 -30.00 0.35
C ALA A 382 -7.32 -30.66 -0.78
N SER A 383 -7.86 -30.69 -1.99
CA SER A 383 -7.20 -31.29 -3.16
C SER A 383 -7.64 -30.58 -4.44
N VAL A 384 -6.75 -30.49 -5.42
CA VAL A 384 -7.06 -29.89 -6.73
C VAL A 384 -8.18 -30.65 -7.43
N GLY A 385 -9.16 -29.93 -7.97
CA GLY A 385 -10.38 -30.47 -8.57
C GLY A 385 -11.39 -31.00 -7.54
N GLY A 386 -11.09 -30.90 -6.25
CA GLY A 386 -11.98 -31.27 -5.15
C GLY A 386 -13.05 -30.21 -4.88
N ALA A 387 -13.93 -30.51 -3.90
CA ALA A 387 -14.98 -29.59 -3.49
C ALA A 387 -14.43 -28.37 -2.74
N ASN A 388 -14.99 -27.19 -3.03
CA ASN A 388 -14.71 -25.96 -2.30
C ASN A 388 -15.64 -25.82 -1.10
N THR A 389 -15.12 -25.22 -0.03
CA THR A 389 -15.94 -24.69 1.07
C THR A 389 -15.74 -23.18 1.15
N ILE A 390 -16.81 -22.41 0.93
CA ILE A 390 -16.81 -20.95 0.98
C ILE A 390 -17.71 -20.50 2.12
N SER A 391 -17.20 -19.61 2.97
CA SER A 391 -17.95 -19.04 4.09
C SER A 391 -17.72 -17.55 4.19
N ASP A 392 -18.78 -16.82 4.49
CA ASP A 392 -18.73 -15.38 4.75
C ASP A 392 -17.94 -15.09 6.04
N LEU A 393 -16.95 -14.21 5.96
CA LEU A 393 -16.19 -13.75 7.12
C LEU A 393 -16.96 -12.72 7.95
N ASN A 394 -18.13 -12.28 7.50
CA ASN A 394 -19.05 -11.39 8.22
C ASN A 394 -20.41 -12.03 8.47
N PRO A 395 -20.49 -13.16 9.20
CA PRO A 395 -21.73 -13.92 9.37
C PRO A 395 -22.84 -13.20 10.15
N HIS A 396 -22.52 -12.06 10.78
CA HIS A 396 -23.47 -11.23 11.52
C HIS A 396 -24.24 -10.26 10.61
N ILE A 397 -23.79 -10.06 9.36
CA ILE A 397 -24.46 -9.17 8.40
C ILE A 397 -25.67 -9.88 7.80
N ASN A 398 -26.84 -9.26 7.95
CA ASN A 398 -28.00 -9.58 7.12
C ASN A 398 -27.98 -8.66 5.89
N TYR A 399 -27.55 -9.19 4.75
CA TYR A 399 -27.44 -8.46 3.47
C TYR A 399 -28.78 -7.99 2.89
N ALA A 400 -29.92 -8.26 3.53
CA ALA A 400 -31.17 -7.56 3.22
C ALA A 400 -31.17 -6.10 3.69
N ASN A 401 -30.30 -5.74 4.65
CA ASN A 401 -30.17 -4.40 5.18
C ASN A 401 -28.96 -3.67 4.56
N ALA A 402 -29.18 -2.43 4.15
CA ALA A 402 -28.12 -1.55 3.62
C ALA A 402 -27.10 -1.10 4.68
N SER A 403 -27.51 -1.06 5.94
CA SER A 403 -26.67 -0.61 7.05
C SER A 403 -26.96 -1.34 8.36
N LEU A 404 -25.98 -1.29 9.25
CA LEU A 404 -26.05 -1.81 10.62
C LEU A 404 -25.79 -0.69 11.63
N PRO A 405 -26.29 -0.84 12.88
CA PRO A 405 -25.85 -0.01 13.99
C PRO A 405 -24.33 -0.05 14.15
N LEU A 406 -23.73 1.08 14.56
CA LEU A 406 -22.27 1.24 14.63
C LEU A 406 -21.56 0.08 15.36
N ALA A 407 -22.09 -0.37 16.51
CA ALA A 407 -21.48 -1.47 17.27
C ALA A 407 -21.40 -2.79 16.49
N GLN A 408 -22.38 -3.08 15.62
CA GLN A 408 -22.36 -4.25 14.74
C GLN A 408 -21.46 -4.00 13.53
N ARG A 409 -21.49 -2.80 12.95
CA ARG A 409 -20.60 -2.39 11.84
C ARG A 409 -19.13 -2.58 12.20
N MET A 410 -18.72 -2.21 13.41
CA MET A 410 -17.33 -2.38 13.89
C MET A 410 -16.91 -3.84 14.06
N LEU A 411 -17.86 -4.80 14.03
CA LEU A 411 -17.53 -6.22 13.98
C LEU A 411 -17.12 -6.67 12.58
N SER A 412 -17.33 -5.89 11.52
CA SER A 412 -17.03 -6.34 10.17
C SER A 412 -15.54 -6.39 9.86
N ILE A 413 -15.14 -7.34 9.01
CA ILE A 413 -13.85 -7.33 8.32
C ILE A 413 -14.06 -6.90 6.87
N GLY A 414 -13.19 -6.02 6.39
CA GLY A 414 -13.19 -5.52 5.03
C GLY A 414 -11.77 -5.53 4.46
N ASP A 415 -11.67 -5.80 3.15
CA ASP A 415 -10.40 -5.88 2.42
C ASP A 415 -9.33 -6.75 3.13
N PRO A 416 -9.55 -8.08 3.25
CA PRO A 416 -8.66 -8.96 4.00
C PRO A 416 -7.34 -9.16 3.25
N ARG A 417 -6.17 -8.96 3.87
CA ARG A 417 -4.86 -8.95 3.16
C ARG A 417 -3.81 -9.92 3.68
N GLY A 418 -4.09 -10.64 4.76
CA GLY A 418 -3.15 -11.59 5.34
C GLY A 418 -3.87 -12.69 6.11
N ILE A 419 -3.30 -13.89 6.13
CA ILE A 419 -3.80 -15.04 6.89
C ILE A 419 -2.63 -15.86 7.43
N ALA A 420 -2.68 -16.26 8.70
CA ALA A 420 -1.70 -17.16 9.30
C ALA A 420 -2.38 -18.21 10.19
N TRP A 421 -2.03 -19.48 9.99
CA TRP A 421 -2.48 -20.60 10.80
C TRP A 421 -1.53 -20.85 11.97
N LYS A 422 -2.08 -21.22 13.12
CA LYS A 422 -1.30 -21.88 14.16
C LYS A 422 -0.70 -23.19 13.65
N ALA A 423 0.45 -23.57 14.17
CA ALA A 423 1.16 -24.81 13.88
C ALA A 423 0.35 -26.06 14.25
N ASP A 424 -0.59 -25.94 15.19
CA ASP A 424 -1.54 -27.02 15.54
C ASP A 424 -2.79 -27.08 14.63
N GLY A 425 -2.95 -26.12 13.71
CA GLY A 425 -4.09 -26.03 12.79
C GLY A 425 -5.43 -25.68 13.45
N SER A 426 -5.46 -25.35 14.73
CA SER A 426 -6.70 -25.13 15.49
C SER A 426 -7.36 -23.77 15.23
N LYS A 427 -6.55 -22.76 14.90
CA LYS A 427 -6.97 -21.36 14.77
C LYS A 427 -6.12 -20.66 13.71
N ALA A 428 -6.73 -19.75 12.95
CA ALA A 428 -6.03 -18.80 12.10
C ALA A 428 -6.44 -17.36 12.38
N TYR A 429 -5.55 -16.43 12.05
CA TYR A 429 -5.72 -15.00 12.19
C TYR A 429 -5.70 -14.35 10.81
N ILE A 430 -6.62 -13.42 10.56
CA ILE A 430 -6.81 -12.76 9.26
C ILE A 430 -6.81 -11.24 9.46
N THR A 431 -5.96 -10.52 8.72
CA THR A 431 -5.87 -9.06 8.79
C THR A 431 -6.87 -8.41 7.82
N GLY A 432 -7.63 -7.42 8.28
CA GLY A 432 -8.54 -6.62 7.46
C GLY A 432 -7.99 -5.22 7.21
N MET A 433 -7.34 -5.00 6.05
CA MET A 433 -6.70 -3.74 5.72
C MET A 433 -7.70 -2.58 5.75
N GLY A 434 -8.90 -2.81 5.23
CA GLY A 434 -9.96 -1.80 5.20
C GLY A 434 -10.73 -1.66 6.50
N SER A 435 -10.60 -2.59 7.46
CA SER A 435 -11.36 -2.57 8.73
C SER A 435 -10.49 -2.35 9.97
N ASN A 436 -9.19 -2.08 9.78
CA ASN A 436 -8.23 -1.81 10.85
C ASN A 436 -8.30 -2.83 12.01
N ASN A 437 -8.50 -4.10 11.66
CA ASN A 437 -8.70 -5.17 12.62
C ASN A 437 -8.08 -6.51 12.18
N VAL A 438 -8.00 -7.44 13.13
CA VAL A 438 -7.69 -8.85 12.90
C VAL A 438 -8.88 -9.69 13.36
N VAL A 439 -9.33 -10.62 12.54
CA VAL A 439 -10.36 -11.60 12.92
C VAL A 439 -9.76 -12.97 13.02
N THR A 440 -10.42 -13.86 13.76
CA THR A 440 -9.95 -15.23 13.91
C THR A 440 -10.95 -16.24 13.39
N ILE A 441 -10.45 -17.37 12.92
CA ILE A 441 -11.25 -18.52 12.49
C ILE A 441 -10.76 -19.79 13.19
N THR A 442 -11.68 -20.73 13.40
CA THR A 442 -11.40 -22.08 13.88
C THR A 442 -10.92 -22.98 12.74
N SER A 443 -10.48 -24.20 13.06
CA SER A 443 -10.14 -25.23 12.06
C SER A 443 -11.27 -25.53 11.07
N THR A 444 -12.55 -25.35 11.44
CA THR A 444 -13.67 -25.54 10.51
C THR A 444 -13.92 -24.34 9.60
N GLY A 445 -13.12 -23.27 9.71
CA GLY A 445 -13.32 -22.00 9.01
C GLY A 445 -14.36 -21.09 9.66
N ALA A 446 -15.00 -21.50 10.76
CA ALA A 446 -15.97 -20.67 11.45
C ALA A 446 -15.29 -19.51 12.16
N ARG A 447 -15.82 -18.29 12.00
CA ARG A 447 -15.36 -17.09 12.69
C ARG A 447 -15.44 -17.25 14.20
N ALA A 448 -14.39 -16.84 14.91
CA ALA A 448 -14.27 -16.93 16.35
C ALA A 448 -13.90 -15.59 16.99
N GLY A 449 -14.42 -15.38 18.21
CA GLY A 449 -14.12 -14.21 19.03
C GLY A 449 -14.67 -12.89 18.47
N THR A 450 -14.26 -11.80 19.10
CA THR A 450 -14.44 -10.43 18.60
C THR A 450 -13.21 -10.01 17.80
N PRO A 451 -13.34 -9.11 16.80
CA PRO A 451 -12.17 -8.58 16.12
C PRO A 451 -11.20 -7.89 17.07
N VAL A 452 -9.90 -8.12 16.85
CA VAL A 452 -8.83 -7.40 17.53
C VAL A 452 -8.60 -6.11 16.77
N LYS A 453 -8.83 -4.96 17.40
CA LYS A 453 -8.44 -3.67 16.82
C LYS A 453 -6.92 -3.57 16.77
N VAL A 454 -6.39 -3.13 15.63
CA VAL A 454 -4.95 -2.91 15.42
C VAL A 454 -4.73 -1.54 14.77
N GLY A 455 -3.51 -1.26 14.30
CA GLY A 455 -3.21 -0.03 13.57
C GLY A 455 -3.83 0.04 12.17
N GLU A 456 -3.66 1.19 11.52
CA GLU A 456 -4.30 1.47 10.23
C GLU A 456 -3.68 0.70 9.04
N GLY A 457 -4.54 0.05 8.24
CA GLY A 457 -4.12 -0.71 7.07
C GLY A 457 -3.35 -2.00 7.38
N PRO A 458 -3.86 -2.93 8.21
CA PRO A 458 -3.15 -4.16 8.52
C PRO A 458 -3.08 -5.10 7.30
N THR A 459 -1.86 -5.45 6.87
CA THR A 459 -1.62 -6.16 5.59
C THR A 459 -0.80 -7.45 5.72
N GLY A 460 -0.17 -7.70 6.86
CA GLY A 460 0.60 -8.92 7.08
C GLY A 460 0.53 -9.34 8.55
N ILE A 461 0.67 -10.64 8.80
CA ILE A 461 0.62 -11.22 10.14
C ILE A 461 1.58 -12.39 10.28
N VAL A 462 2.27 -12.46 11.41
CA VAL A 462 3.15 -13.58 11.78
C VAL A 462 2.83 -14.02 13.20
N LEU A 463 2.80 -15.34 13.44
CA LEU A 463 2.51 -15.91 14.76
C LEU A 463 3.81 -16.35 15.45
N ASP A 464 4.03 -15.85 16.66
CA ASP A 464 5.07 -16.26 17.59
C ASP A 464 4.44 -17.05 18.74
N GLU A 465 4.15 -18.32 18.47
CA GLU A 465 3.50 -19.22 19.43
C GLU A 465 4.35 -19.47 20.68
N THR A 466 5.67 -19.35 20.58
CA THR A 466 6.56 -19.53 21.73
C THR A 466 6.35 -18.47 22.81
N ARG A 467 6.00 -17.24 22.38
CA ARG A 467 5.69 -16.11 23.27
C ARG A 467 4.19 -15.87 23.44
N GLY A 468 3.35 -16.61 22.72
CA GLY A 468 1.90 -16.40 22.70
C GLY A 468 1.49 -15.07 22.06
N LEU A 469 2.27 -14.59 21.08
CA LEU A 469 2.06 -13.30 20.41
C LEU A 469 1.83 -13.46 18.90
N ALA A 470 1.12 -12.50 18.31
CA ALA A 470 1.10 -12.29 16.87
C ALA A 470 1.57 -10.86 16.54
N TYR A 471 2.28 -10.68 15.43
CA TYR A 471 2.73 -9.37 14.97
C TYR A 471 2.01 -9.02 13.68
N VAL A 472 1.54 -7.77 13.56
CA VAL A 472 0.69 -7.30 12.46
C VAL A 472 1.28 -6.03 11.88
N LEU A 473 1.60 -6.02 10.59
CA LEU A 473 2.08 -4.81 9.91
C LEU A 473 0.92 -3.91 9.49
N ASN A 474 0.90 -2.68 10.00
CA ASN A 474 -0.07 -1.65 9.67
C ASN A 474 0.56 -0.69 8.63
N LYS A 475 0.27 -0.96 7.35
CA LYS A 475 0.88 -0.29 6.20
C LYS A 475 0.62 1.22 6.20
N PHE A 476 -0.58 1.65 6.57
CA PHE A 476 -0.97 3.06 6.45
C PHE A 476 -0.46 3.90 7.61
N GLU A 477 -0.32 3.29 8.78
CA GLU A 477 0.17 3.96 9.99
C GLU A 477 1.71 3.96 10.09
N GLY A 478 2.41 3.04 9.41
CA GLY A 478 3.87 2.88 9.54
C GLY A 478 4.26 2.21 10.85
N THR A 479 3.50 1.20 11.27
CA THR A 479 3.64 0.57 12.60
C THR A 479 3.47 -0.95 12.56
N VAL A 480 3.93 -1.63 13.61
CA VAL A 480 3.69 -3.06 13.87
C VAL A 480 2.90 -3.21 15.17
N SER A 481 1.69 -3.76 15.09
CA SER A 481 0.90 -4.14 16.27
C SER A 481 1.37 -5.49 16.81
N THR A 482 1.54 -5.60 18.12
CA THR A 482 1.75 -6.85 18.84
C THR A 482 0.44 -7.27 19.50
N VAL A 483 -0.07 -8.44 19.17
CA VAL A 483 -1.35 -8.99 19.65
C VAL A 483 -1.10 -10.16 20.60
N ASP A 484 -1.79 -10.17 21.73
CA ASP A 484 -1.88 -11.32 22.63
C ASP A 484 -2.81 -12.38 22.05
N MET A 485 -2.29 -13.57 21.77
CA MET A 485 -3.10 -14.68 21.26
C MET A 485 -3.94 -15.39 22.33
N ALA A 486 -3.66 -15.17 23.62
CA ALA A 486 -4.46 -15.75 24.71
C ALA A 486 -5.77 -15.00 24.92
N ASN A 487 -5.74 -13.67 24.77
CA ASN A 487 -6.87 -12.78 25.03
C ASN A 487 -7.45 -12.12 23.77
N ASP A 488 -6.82 -12.34 22.60
CA ASP A 488 -7.17 -11.69 21.33
C ASP A 488 -7.25 -10.16 21.48
N SER A 489 -6.16 -9.56 21.97
CA SER A 489 -6.09 -8.12 22.25
C SER A 489 -4.74 -7.52 21.84
N GLU A 490 -4.72 -6.30 21.29
CA GLU A 490 -3.48 -5.57 21.06
C GLU A 490 -2.77 -5.27 22.40
N LYS A 491 -1.51 -5.69 22.50
CA LYS A 491 -0.62 -5.46 23.65
C LYS A 491 0.27 -4.25 23.49
N ALA A 492 0.67 -3.95 22.26
CA ALA A 492 1.61 -2.89 21.97
C ALA A 492 1.53 -2.51 20.49
N ARG A 493 1.97 -1.29 20.19
CA ARG A 493 2.18 -0.78 18.84
C ARG A 493 3.57 -0.16 18.76
N THR A 494 4.35 -0.55 17.76
CA THR A 494 5.72 -0.07 17.53
C THR A 494 5.79 0.64 16.19
N ASN A 495 6.21 1.90 16.20
CA ASN A 495 6.34 2.71 14.99
C ASN A 495 7.72 2.52 14.34
N PHE A 496 7.80 2.78 13.04
CA PHE A 496 9.05 2.94 12.29
C PHE A 496 8.97 4.18 11.39
N PHE A 497 10.09 4.56 10.78
CA PHE A 497 10.14 5.77 9.95
C PHE A 497 9.21 5.65 8.74
N ASP A 498 8.29 6.61 8.60
CA ASP A 498 7.32 6.65 7.51
C ASP A 498 7.34 8.02 6.82
N PRO A 499 7.94 8.11 5.62
CA PRO A 499 8.03 9.35 4.85
C PRO A 499 6.74 9.66 4.07
N THR A 500 5.63 8.95 4.30
CA THR A 500 4.37 9.19 3.58
C THR A 500 3.86 10.63 3.83
N PRO A 501 3.67 11.44 2.77
CA PRO A 501 3.11 12.78 2.89
C PRO A 501 1.74 12.81 3.58
N GLN A 502 1.48 13.88 4.36
CA GLN A 502 0.24 14.02 5.13
C GLN A 502 -1.02 14.00 4.25
N VAL A 503 -0.94 14.54 3.03
CA VAL A 503 -2.06 14.53 2.06
C VAL A 503 -2.50 13.10 1.72
N ILE A 504 -1.55 12.18 1.62
CA ILE A 504 -1.81 10.76 1.36
C ILE A 504 -2.42 10.13 2.62
N LYS A 505 -1.82 10.33 3.79
CA LYS A 505 -2.34 9.81 5.07
C LYS A 505 -3.79 10.24 5.32
N ALA A 506 -4.08 11.53 5.11
CA ALA A 506 -5.40 12.09 5.35
C ALA A 506 -6.45 11.56 4.37
N GLY A 507 -6.15 11.49 3.07
CA GLY A 507 -7.11 11.10 2.05
C GLY A 507 -7.29 9.60 1.87
N ARG A 508 -6.24 8.80 2.09
CA ARG A 508 -6.23 7.35 1.85
C ARG A 508 -7.34 6.62 2.63
N LYS A 509 -7.62 7.04 3.87
CA LYS A 509 -8.68 6.46 4.71
C LYS A 509 -10.07 6.48 4.05
N HIS A 510 -10.38 7.49 3.24
CA HIS A 510 -11.70 7.59 2.58
C HIS A 510 -11.88 6.59 1.44
N LEU A 511 -10.78 6.08 0.88
CA LEU A 511 -10.83 5.03 -0.14
C LEU A 511 -10.99 3.64 0.49
N TYR A 512 -10.25 3.37 1.57
CA TYR A 512 -10.09 2.01 2.09
C TYR A 512 -10.88 1.70 3.36
N ASP A 513 -11.12 2.67 4.26
CA ASP A 513 -11.76 2.42 5.55
C ASP A 513 -13.23 2.05 5.38
N THR A 514 -13.50 0.76 5.54
CA THR A 514 -14.81 0.14 5.41
C THR A 514 -15.74 0.47 6.57
N HIS A 515 -15.22 0.67 7.79
CA HIS A 515 -16.04 1.06 8.95
C HIS A 515 -16.51 2.52 8.83
N ARG A 516 -15.69 3.36 8.22
CA ARG A 516 -16.01 4.76 7.91
C ARG A 516 -16.91 4.89 6.68
N GLY A 517 -16.58 4.21 5.59
CA GLY A 517 -17.19 4.42 4.28
C GLY A 517 -18.48 3.66 4.02
N SER A 518 -18.78 2.61 4.80
CA SER A 518 -19.91 1.71 4.55
C SER A 518 -20.91 1.62 5.69
N GLY A 519 -22.19 1.43 5.34
CA GLY A 519 -23.26 1.11 6.29
C GLY A 519 -23.06 -0.20 7.04
N ASN A 520 -22.43 -1.19 6.39
CA ASN A 520 -22.23 -2.55 6.92
C ASN A 520 -20.77 -2.85 7.29
N GLY A 521 -19.83 -1.94 7.06
CA GLY A 521 -18.47 -2.04 7.60
C GLY A 521 -17.54 -3.02 6.89
N HIS A 522 -17.90 -3.59 5.75
CA HIS A 522 -17.12 -4.64 5.07
C HIS A 522 -16.69 -4.28 3.65
N LEU A 523 -17.17 -3.16 3.12
CA LEU A 523 -16.89 -2.69 1.76
C LEU A 523 -16.48 -1.22 1.78
N SER A 524 -15.86 -0.76 0.70
CA SER A 524 -15.45 0.64 0.50
C SER A 524 -15.37 0.95 -1.00
N CYS A 525 -15.04 2.20 -1.37
CA CYS A 525 -14.65 2.53 -2.74
C CYS A 525 -13.51 1.62 -3.24
N GLY A 526 -12.57 1.26 -2.36
CA GLY A 526 -11.47 0.33 -2.65
C GLY A 526 -11.91 -1.12 -2.92
N SER A 527 -13.18 -1.48 -2.70
CA SER A 527 -13.69 -2.82 -3.06
C SER A 527 -13.88 -3.00 -4.57
N CYS A 528 -14.16 -1.92 -5.30
CA CYS A 528 -14.13 -1.91 -6.76
C CYS A 528 -12.83 -1.30 -7.28
N HIS A 529 -12.35 -0.22 -6.65
CA HIS A 529 -11.09 0.44 -7.02
C HIS A 529 -9.91 -0.13 -6.23
N VAL A 530 -9.71 -1.45 -6.35
CA VAL A 530 -8.72 -2.20 -5.58
C VAL A 530 -7.34 -1.58 -5.78
N ASP A 531 -6.70 -1.15 -4.69
CA ASP A 531 -5.40 -0.50 -4.70
C ASP A 531 -5.33 0.73 -5.64
N THR A 532 -6.40 1.55 -5.68
CA THR A 532 -6.65 2.70 -6.60
C THR A 532 -6.84 2.34 -8.07
N ARG A 533 -6.88 1.05 -8.38
CA ARG A 533 -7.02 0.52 -9.73
C ARG A 533 -8.47 0.08 -9.96
N TRP A 534 -8.71 -1.21 -10.11
CA TRP A 534 -9.98 -1.77 -10.53
C TRP A 534 -10.16 -3.21 -10.02
N ASP A 535 -11.37 -3.74 -10.15
CA ASP A 535 -11.75 -5.13 -9.86
C ASP A 535 -11.88 -5.97 -11.14
N ARG A 536 -11.56 -5.37 -12.30
CA ARG A 536 -11.70 -5.94 -13.64
C ARG A 536 -13.12 -6.39 -14.02
N LEU A 537 -14.14 -5.88 -13.32
CA LEU A 537 -15.54 -6.21 -13.60
C LEU A 537 -16.25 -5.10 -14.39
N GLY A 538 -17.29 -5.51 -15.12
CA GLY A 538 -18.36 -4.64 -15.58
C GLY A 538 -19.51 -4.62 -14.58
N TRP A 539 -20.13 -3.46 -14.41
CA TRP A 539 -21.24 -3.19 -13.49
C TRP A 539 -22.36 -2.42 -14.19
N ASP A 540 -23.63 -2.74 -13.90
CA ASP A 540 -24.78 -1.91 -14.29
C ASP A 540 -25.36 -1.20 -13.07
N LEU A 541 -24.73 -0.08 -12.71
CA LEU A 541 -25.09 0.75 -11.54
C LEU A 541 -26.13 1.83 -11.90
N GLY A 542 -27.05 1.53 -12.80
CA GLY A 542 -28.18 2.42 -13.11
C GLY A 542 -29.19 2.52 -11.95
N ASN A 543 -30.15 3.46 -12.08
CA ASN A 543 -31.32 3.54 -11.21
C ASN A 543 -32.61 3.72 -12.06
N PRO A 544 -33.43 2.67 -12.23
CA PRO A 544 -34.68 2.75 -13.00
C PRO A 544 -35.68 3.80 -12.49
N ALA A 545 -35.69 4.05 -11.18
CA ALA A 545 -36.60 4.99 -10.54
C ALA A 545 -36.04 6.42 -10.47
N GLY A 546 -34.80 6.64 -10.93
CA GLY A 546 -34.11 7.93 -10.83
C GLY A 546 -34.68 9.03 -11.73
N ASP A 547 -34.20 10.25 -11.50
CA ASP A 547 -34.49 11.40 -12.34
C ASP A 547 -33.39 11.61 -13.40
N VAL A 548 -33.76 12.23 -14.53
CA VAL A 548 -32.81 12.67 -15.55
C VAL A 548 -32.00 13.84 -15.01
N ASN A 549 -30.67 13.68 -14.98
CA ASN A 549 -29.76 14.74 -14.54
C ASN A 549 -29.32 15.59 -15.73
N ILE A 550 -29.24 16.92 -15.52
CA ILE A 550 -28.66 17.83 -16.50
C ILE A 550 -27.30 18.28 -15.99
N VAL A 551 -26.23 17.91 -16.70
CA VAL A 551 -24.85 18.27 -16.37
C VAL A 551 -24.23 18.91 -17.59
N ASP A 552 -23.66 20.11 -17.42
CA ASP A 552 -23.05 20.90 -18.49
C ASP A 552 -23.96 21.05 -19.74
N GLY A 553 -25.26 21.23 -19.49
CA GLY A 553 -26.28 21.41 -20.54
C GLY A 553 -26.68 20.13 -21.28
N LYS A 554 -26.22 18.95 -20.83
CA LYS A 554 -26.57 17.64 -21.39
C LYS A 554 -27.45 16.84 -20.44
N SER A 555 -28.48 16.22 -20.98
CA SER A 555 -29.35 15.29 -20.25
C SER A 555 -28.72 13.90 -20.16
N TYR A 556 -28.72 13.34 -18.95
CA TYR A 556 -28.24 12.00 -18.65
C TYR A 556 -29.35 11.18 -18.00
N HIS A 557 -29.74 10.09 -18.67
CA HIS A 557 -30.68 9.14 -18.11
C HIS A 557 -30.05 8.42 -16.90
N PRO A 558 -30.82 8.10 -15.83
CA PRO A 558 -30.29 7.41 -14.66
C PRO A 558 -29.91 5.93 -14.91
N LEU A 559 -30.44 5.31 -15.96
CA LEU A 559 -29.90 4.04 -16.50
C LEU A 559 -28.66 4.30 -17.34
N LYS A 560 -27.57 3.55 -17.08
CA LYS A 560 -26.25 3.74 -17.71
C LYS A 560 -25.80 2.54 -18.56
N GLY A 561 -26.38 1.36 -18.30
CA GLY A 561 -25.92 0.09 -18.83
C GLY A 561 -24.58 -0.33 -18.22
N VAL A 562 -24.02 -1.42 -18.75
CA VAL A 562 -22.77 -1.99 -18.25
C VAL A 562 -21.59 -1.02 -18.40
N LYS A 563 -20.81 -0.86 -17.33
CA LYS A 563 -19.59 -0.06 -17.27
C LYS A 563 -18.49 -0.81 -16.51
N THR A 564 -17.31 -0.93 -17.12
CA THR A 564 -16.11 -1.46 -16.48
C THR A 564 -15.58 -0.48 -15.45
N THR A 565 -15.13 -0.98 -14.31
CA THR A 565 -14.43 -0.17 -13.30
C THR A 565 -13.21 0.51 -13.93
N GLN A 566 -12.90 1.74 -13.51
CA GLN A 566 -11.77 2.52 -14.03
C GLN A 566 -10.72 2.74 -12.94
N PHE A 567 -9.48 2.99 -13.36
CA PHE A 567 -8.42 3.42 -12.47
C PHE A 567 -8.76 4.81 -11.89
N LEU A 568 -8.52 4.99 -10.60
CA LEU A 568 -8.61 6.31 -9.97
C LEU A 568 -7.30 7.10 -10.12
N ILE A 569 -6.19 6.43 -10.42
CA ILE A 569 -4.86 7.03 -10.49
C ILE A 569 -4.84 8.30 -11.36
N ASP A 570 -4.48 9.44 -10.75
CA ASP A 570 -4.29 10.73 -11.42
C ASP A 570 -5.53 11.18 -12.24
N ILE A 571 -6.74 10.85 -11.74
CA ILE A 571 -8.04 11.19 -12.36
C ILE A 571 -8.43 12.68 -12.21
N ILE A 572 -7.74 13.44 -11.37
CA ILE A 572 -8.15 14.78 -10.90
C ILE A 572 -7.50 15.93 -11.68
N GLY A 573 -8.23 17.04 -11.87
CA GLY A 573 -7.64 18.39 -11.98
C GLY A 573 -6.97 18.79 -13.31
N ARG A 574 -7.20 18.05 -14.40
CA ARG A 574 -6.44 18.20 -15.67
C ARG A 574 -7.29 18.65 -16.86
N GLY A 575 -8.28 19.52 -16.64
CA GLY A 575 -9.01 20.20 -17.71
C GLY A 575 -10.32 19.53 -18.16
N ARG A 576 -11.41 19.92 -17.47
CA ARG A 576 -12.83 20.03 -17.88
C ARG A 576 -13.45 19.00 -18.84
N GLY A 577 -14.04 17.98 -18.25
CA GLY A 577 -15.14 17.19 -18.82
C GLY A 577 -15.75 16.29 -17.74
N ASN A 578 -17.06 16.01 -17.84
CA ASN A 578 -17.77 15.08 -16.95
C ASN A 578 -16.94 13.81 -16.73
N LEU A 579 -16.91 13.27 -15.50
CA LEU A 579 -16.19 12.03 -15.22
C LEU A 579 -16.78 10.90 -16.07
N HIS A 580 -16.01 10.58 -17.11
CA HIS A 580 -16.46 10.04 -18.38
C HIS A 580 -17.14 8.68 -18.29
N TRP A 581 -16.87 7.91 -17.25
CA TRP A 581 -17.42 6.55 -17.10
C TRP A 581 -18.88 6.53 -16.62
N ARG A 582 -19.35 7.62 -15.99
CA ARG A 582 -20.75 7.85 -15.58
C ARG A 582 -21.43 8.90 -16.45
N GLY A 583 -20.65 9.85 -16.95
CA GLY A 583 -21.10 10.97 -17.78
C GLY A 583 -21.97 12.01 -17.06
N ASP A 584 -22.60 11.66 -15.93
CA ASP A 584 -23.53 12.49 -15.18
C ASP A 584 -22.95 13.13 -13.90
N LYS A 585 -21.61 13.28 -13.87
CA LYS A 585 -20.86 13.85 -12.75
C LYS A 585 -19.90 14.89 -13.29
N HIS A 586 -20.03 16.14 -12.86
CA HIS A 586 -19.22 17.26 -13.31
C HIS A 586 -17.81 17.18 -12.72
N GLU A 587 -17.72 16.92 -11.42
CA GLU A 587 -16.47 16.86 -10.68
C GLU A 587 -16.41 15.68 -9.71
N PHE A 588 -15.22 15.43 -9.15
CA PHE A 588 -15.01 14.29 -8.25
C PHE A 588 -15.87 14.40 -6.97
N ALA A 589 -16.15 15.61 -6.50
CA ALA A 589 -17.02 15.83 -5.35
C ALA A 589 -18.47 15.34 -5.56
N ASP A 590 -18.96 15.24 -6.80
CA ASP A 590 -20.32 14.76 -7.10
C ASP A 590 -20.52 13.27 -6.77
N PHE A 591 -19.44 12.54 -6.45
CA PHE A 591 -19.47 11.16 -5.98
C PHE A 591 -19.74 11.01 -4.48
N ALA A 592 -19.87 12.12 -3.73
CA ALA A 592 -20.20 12.09 -2.30
C ALA A 592 -21.43 11.22 -1.98
N GLY A 593 -22.44 11.26 -2.85
CA GLY A 593 -23.67 10.46 -2.72
C GLY A 593 -23.44 8.96 -2.75
N THR A 594 -22.41 8.47 -3.45
CA THR A 594 -22.13 7.03 -3.59
C THR A 594 -21.80 6.34 -2.26
N PHE A 595 -21.25 7.08 -1.28
CA PHE A 595 -21.09 6.57 0.09
C PHE A 595 -22.44 6.21 0.73
N HIS A 596 -23.48 7.01 0.48
CA HIS A 596 -24.83 6.72 0.97
C HIS A 596 -25.57 5.73 0.07
N ASP A 597 -25.61 6.00 -1.24
CA ASP A 597 -26.49 5.34 -2.20
C ASP A 597 -26.04 3.93 -2.58
N LEU A 598 -24.73 3.69 -2.61
CA LEU A 598 -24.16 2.37 -2.93
C LEU A 598 -23.50 1.70 -1.72
N GLN A 599 -22.72 2.44 -0.91
CA GLN A 599 -22.03 1.83 0.23
C GLN A 599 -22.91 1.71 1.49
N GLY A 600 -24.11 2.31 1.47
CA GLY A 600 -25.09 2.22 2.53
C GLY A 600 -24.80 3.07 3.77
N LEU A 601 -23.84 4.00 3.71
CA LEU A 601 -23.54 4.90 4.82
C LEU A 601 -24.78 5.75 5.18
N ASP A 602 -24.88 6.21 6.43
CA ASP A 602 -26.09 6.91 6.90
C ASP A 602 -26.28 8.28 6.22
N ALA A 603 -25.21 8.89 5.70
CA ALA A 603 -25.22 10.15 4.97
C ALA A 603 -24.11 10.18 3.90
N PRO A 604 -24.20 11.06 2.88
CA PRO A 604 -23.11 11.31 1.94
C PRO A 604 -21.83 11.80 2.63
N ALA A 605 -20.68 11.58 1.97
CA ALA A 605 -19.41 12.16 2.42
C ALA A 605 -19.45 13.70 2.38
N SER A 606 -18.81 14.35 3.34
CA SER A 606 -18.73 15.80 3.40
C SER A 606 -17.79 16.37 2.32
N PRO A 607 -17.93 17.65 1.94
CA PRO A 607 -17.02 18.29 0.98
C PRO A 607 -15.54 18.23 1.40
N ALA A 608 -15.24 18.32 2.70
CA ALA A 608 -13.88 18.22 3.21
C ALA A 608 -13.30 16.81 3.01
N GLU A 609 -14.09 15.77 3.29
CA GLU A 609 -13.67 14.38 3.07
C GLU A 609 -13.46 14.08 1.59
N MET A 610 -14.34 14.60 0.73
CA MET A 610 -14.19 14.48 -0.72
C MET A 610 -12.94 15.21 -1.23
N GLN A 611 -12.59 16.36 -0.65
CA GLN A 611 -11.34 17.06 -0.97
C GLN A 611 -10.12 16.25 -0.53
N GLU A 612 -10.11 15.69 0.68
CA GLU A 612 -9.03 14.83 1.16
C GLU A 612 -8.84 13.62 0.23
N LEU A 613 -9.93 12.94 -0.15
CA LEU A 613 -9.88 11.81 -1.10
C LEU A 613 -9.35 12.24 -2.46
N GLN A 614 -9.84 13.38 -2.97
CA GLN A 614 -9.39 13.96 -4.23
C GLN A 614 -7.88 14.24 -4.22
N ASP A 615 -7.35 14.83 -3.15
CA ASP A 615 -5.93 15.17 -3.05
C ASP A 615 -5.05 13.92 -2.97
N PHE A 616 -5.52 12.86 -2.29
CA PHE A 616 -4.84 11.57 -2.25
C PHE A 616 -4.77 10.91 -3.63
N VAL A 617 -5.91 10.81 -4.33
CA VAL A 617 -5.97 10.21 -5.67
C VAL A 617 -5.19 11.03 -6.70
N GLY A 618 -5.13 12.35 -6.52
CA GLY A 618 -4.28 13.24 -7.29
C GLY A 618 -2.78 13.12 -6.97
N ALA A 619 -2.37 12.28 -6.02
CA ALA A 619 -0.97 12.04 -5.65
C ALA A 619 -0.46 10.62 -6.02
N THR A 620 -1.29 9.79 -6.63
CA THR A 620 -0.96 8.39 -6.98
C THR A 620 -0.39 8.25 -8.39
N TRP A 621 0.61 7.41 -8.55
CA TRP A 621 1.35 7.23 -9.80
C TRP A 621 1.04 5.90 -10.49
N TYR A 622 1.02 5.89 -11.82
CA TYR A 622 1.11 4.65 -12.59
C TYR A 622 2.53 4.11 -12.50
N VAL A 623 2.63 2.80 -12.27
CA VAL A 623 3.86 2.01 -12.42
C VAL A 623 4.33 1.99 -13.88
N PRO A 624 5.61 1.67 -14.15
CA PRO A 624 6.12 1.52 -15.52
C PRO A 624 5.22 0.62 -16.38
N ASN A 625 4.93 1.04 -17.62
CA ASN A 625 4.12 0.24 -18.54
C ASN A 625 5.00 -0.89 -19.14
N PRO A 626 4.66 -2.19 -18.92
CA PRO A 626 5.46 -3.33 -19.35
C PRO A 626 5.65 -3.48 -20.86
N TYR A 627 4.76 -2.90 -21.65
CA TYR A 627 4.82 -2.96 -23.11
C TYR A 627 5.81 -1.95 -23.70
N ARG A 628 6.33 -1.05 -22.86
CA ARG A 628 7.39 -0.10 -23.24
C ARG A 628 8.74 -0.72 -22.95
N THR A 629 9.61 -0.76 -23.94
CA THR A 629 10.98 -1.22 -23.73
C THR A 629 11.91 -0.06 -23.43
N TYR A 630 12.82 -0.31 -22.51
CA TYR A 630 14.11 0.34 -22.45
C TYR A 630 15.17 -0.68 -22.93
N ARG A 631 15.71 -0.53 -24.14
CA ARG A 631 16.83 -1.38 -24.58
C ARG A 631 17.99 -0.58 -25.18
N PRO A 632 19.21 -0.77 -24.66
CA PRO A 632 20.45 -0.28 -25.27
C PRO A 632 21.17 -1.33 -26.14
N GLU A 633 20.73 -2.59 -26.14
CA GLU A 633 21.52 -3.71 -26.65
C GLU A 633 21.24 -4.06 -28.11
N SER A 634 20.32 -3.36 -28.79
CA SER A 634 20.09 -3.62 -30.21
C SER A 634 21.06 -2.80 -31.06
N THR A 635 21.78 -3.49 -31.96
CA THR A 635 22.47 -2.88 -33.10
C THR A 635 21.48 -2.39 -34.17
N VAL A 636 20.17 -2.48 -33.88
CA VAL A 636 19.08 -2.03 -34.74
C VAL A 636 18.81 -0.58 -34.36
N ALA A 637 18.94 0.33 -35.33
CA ALA A 637 18.80 1.77 -35.12
C ALA A 637 17.62 2.09 -34.18
N ALA A 638 17.85 2.98 -33.22
CA ALA A 638 16.92 3.51 -32.20
C ALA A 638 15.60 4.12 -32.76
N ALA A 639 15.37 3.97 -34.06
CA ALA A 639 14.31 4.56 -34.82
C ALA A 639 13.03 3.73 -34.94
N THR A 640 13.06 2.40 -34.70
CA THR A 640 11.96 1.54 -35.17
C THR A 640 11.32 0.59 -34.17
N GLU A 641 11.87 0.34 -32.97
CA GLU A 641 11.23 -0.56 -32.00
C GLU A 641 11.27 0.05 -30.59
N ARG A 642 10.13 0.63 -30.18
CA ARG A 642 9.88 1.25 -28.86
C ARG A 642 8.91 0.43 -27.98
N CYS A 643 8.45 -0.70 -28.50
CA CYS A 643 7.47 -1.60 -27.91
C CYS A 643 8.13 -2.95 -27.66
N ASN A 644 7.66 -3.71 -26.66
CA ASN A 644 8.16 -5.05 -26.39
C ASN A 644 7.37 -6.08 -27.21
N PRO A 645 7.87 -6.57 -28.37
CA PRO A 645 7.12 -7.52 -29.20
C PRO A 645 6.99 -8.89 -28.53
N SER A 646 7.79 -9.18 -27.49
CA SER A 646 7.78 -10.45 -26.75
C SER A 646 6.65 -10.56 -25.72
N ARG A 647 5.91 -9.48 -25.46
CA ARG A 647 4.91 -9.40 -24.38
C ARG A 647 3.45 -9.44 -24.87
N VAL A 648 3.21 -9.64 -26.17
CA VAL A 648 1.84 -9.73 -26.70
C VAL A 648 1.32 -11.15 -26.63
N ARG A 649 0.18 -11.28 -25.95
CA ARG A 649 -0.56 -12.53 -25.82
C ARG A 649 -1.16 -12.88 -27.19
N GLY A 650 -0.70 -13.98 -27.80
CA GLY A 650 -1.48 -14.67 -28.83
C GLY A 650 -2.56 -15.53 -28.17
N THR A 651 -3.55 -15.99 -28.93
CA THR A 651 -4.57 -16.94 -28.44
C THR A 651 -3.91 -18.17 -27.79
N GLY A 652 -4.02 -18.33 -26.46
CA GLY A 652 -3.45 -19.45 -25.70
C GLY A 652 -2.17 -19.12 -24.89
N THR A 653 -1.32 -20.12 -24.62
CA THR A 653 -0.06 -19.99 -23.83
C THR A 653 1.14 -19.54 -24.68
N THR A 654 0.95 -19.20 -25.95
CA THR A 654 2.02 -18.84 -26.87
C THR A 654 2.07 -17.34 -27.07
N PHE A 655 3.14 -16.71 -26.60
CA PHE A 655 3.51 -15.35 -26.99
C PHE A 655 3.95 -15.37 -28.46
N GLN A 656 3.36 -14.52 -29.28
CA GLN A 656 3.81 -14.38 -30.67
C GLN A 656 5.02 -13.43 -30.69
N THR A 657 6.10 -13.84 -31.37
CA THR A 657 7.14 -12.90 -31.76
C THR A 657 6.65 -12.20 -33.02
N ILE A 658 6.33 -10.91 -32.92
CA ILE A 658 5.91 -10.13 -34.08
C ILE A 658 7.09 -10.01 -35.05
N PRO A 659 6.91 -10.31 -36.36
CA PRO A 659 7.96 -10.08 -37.35
C PRO A 659 8.35 -8.60 -37.35
N SER A 660 9.65 -8.32 -37.44
CA SER A 660 10.28 -6.98 -37.48
C SER A 660 9.84 -6.08 -38.66
N ALA A 661 8.80 -6.46 -39.40
CA ALA A 661 8.26 -5.77 -40.56
C ALA A 661 7.12 -4.81 -40.18
N GLY A 662 7.46 -3.69 -39.54
CA GLY A 662 6.87 -2.40 -39.91
C GLY A 662 5.79 -1.82 -39.00
N VAL A 663 6.25 -1.12 -37.96
CA VAL A 663 5.60 -0.04 -37.19
C VAL A 663 5.27 1.18 -38.08
N LYS A 664 4.57 0.99 -39.22
CA LYS A 664 4.44 2.02 -40.28
C LYS A 664 3.01 2.36 -40.69
N LEU A 665 1.97 1.75 -40.11
CA LEU A 665 0.61 1.94 -40.62
C LEU A 665 0.03 3.34 -40.32
N TRP A 666 0.35 3.93 -39.17
CA TRP A 666 -0.27 5.20 -38.75
C TRP A 666 0.19 6.43 -39.54
N VAL A 667 1.26 6.32 -40.33
CA VAL A 667 1.67 7.38 -41.26
C VAL A 667 0.74 7.48 -42.48
N SER A 668 -0.17 6.51 -42.68
CA SER A 668 -1.04 6.42 -43.87
C SER A 668 -2.54 6.64 -43.62
N VAL A 669 -3.00 6.58 -42.36
CA VAL A 669 -4.37 6.94 -41.96
C VAL A 669 -4.39 8.34 -41.38
N ASN A 670 -5.22 9.22 -41.97
CA ASN A 670 -5.31 10.66 -41.68
C ASN A 670 -6.00 10.96 -40.31
N ILE A 671 -5.75 10.15 -39.28
CA ILE A 671 -6.32 10.26 -37.92
C ILE A 671 -5.28 10.94 -37.02
N ASN A 672 -5.61 12.12 -36.50
CA ASN A 672 -4.73 12.84 -35.57
C ASN A 672 -4.78 12.19 -34.18
N CYS A 673 -3.66 11.66 -33.68
CA CYS A 673 -3.57 10.98 -32.36
C CYS A 673 -4.00 11.90 -31.21
N ALA A 674 -3.82 13.23 -31.35
CA ALA A 674 -4.27 14.20 -30.36
C ALA A 674 -5.80 14.23 -30.16
N HIS A 675 -6.57 13.70 -31.11
CA HIS A 675 -8.04 13.63 -31.02
C HIS A 675 -8.50 12.58 -29.99
N CYS A 676 -7.77 11.46 -29.85
CA CYS A 676 -8.09 10.41 -28.87
C CYS A 676 -7.24 10.48 -27.59
N HIS A 677 -6.13 11.24 -27.57
CA HIS A 677 -5.15 11.22 -26.48
C HIS A 677 -4.81 12.60 -25.88
N ASN A 678 -5.78 13.53 -25.78
CA ASN A 678 -5.51 14.90 -25.34
C ASN A 678 -4.56 14.97 -24.11
N ALA A 679 -3.60 15.90 -24.23
CA ALA A 679 -2.33 15.99 -23.55
C ALA A 679 -2.33 15.98 -22.02
N GLN A 680 -3.45 16.24 -21.36
CA GLN A 680 -3.46 16.46 -19.90
C GLN A 680 -3.97 15.26 -19.12
N THR A 681 -4.81 14.41 -19.71
CA THR A 681 -5.58 13.39 -18.99
C THR A 681 -5.35 11.96 -19.50
N GLY A 682 -4.80 11.79 -20.70
CA GLY A 682 -4.82 10.48 -21.39
C GLY A 682 -6.23 10.06 -21.83
N ARG A 683 -7.16 11.02 -21.91
CA ARG A 683 -8.58 10.84 -22.28
C ARG A 683 -8.90 11.74 -23.46
N GLY A 684 -9.36 11.17 -24.57
CA GLY A 684 -9.54 11.88 -25.85
C GLY A 684 -10.64 12.93 -25.88
N GLU A 685 -10.62 13.75 -26.92
CA GLU A 685 -11.71 14.63 -27.36
C GLU A 685 -12.72 13.85 -28.23
N LEU A 686 -13.24 12.74 -27.69
CA LEU A 686 -14.28 11.97 -28.35
C LEU A 686 -15.64 12.68 -28.23
N PRO A 687 -16.60 12.45 -29.16
CA PRO A 687 -17.96 12.97 -29.03
C PRO A 687 -18.54 12.61 -27.66
N GLY A 688 -18.77 13.64 -26.83
CA GLY A 688 -19.05 13.47 -25.40
C GLY A 688 -18.24 14.42 -24.50
N ASN A 689 -17.05 14.83 -24.93
CA ASN A 689 -16.12 15.67 -24.14
C ASN A 689 -16.26 17.21 -24.39
N GLY A 690 -17.50 17.68 -24.60
CA GLY A 690 -17.80 19.13 -24.63
C GLY A 690 -17.74 19.86 -26.00
N ASN A 691 -17.47 19.20 -27.14
CA ASN A 691 -17.52 19.87 -28.45
C ASN A 691 -18.53 19.27 -29.44
N VAL A 692 -19.12 20.15 -30.24
CA VAL A 692 -20.08 19.85 -31.31
C VAL A 692 -19.31 19.31 -32.51
N ALA A 693 -19.83 18.24 -33.12
CA ALA A 693 -19.41 17.80 -34.45
C ALA A 693 -19.37 18.99 -35.40
N GLY A 694 -18.18 19.45 -35.77
CA GLY A 694 -17.97 20.72 -36.46
C GLY A 694 -16.85 20.65 -37.48
N THR A 695 -17.19 20.15 -38.67
CA THR A 695 -16.64 20.49 -40.00
C THR A 695 -15.13 20.26 -40.24
N GLY A 696 -14.78 19.15 -40.91
CA GLY A 696 -13.54 19.11 -41.70
C GLY A 696 -13.00 17.75 -42.13
N ALA A 697 -13.15 16.71 -41.31
CA ALA A 697 -12.71 15.35 -41.65
C ALA A 697 -13.85 14.38 -41.34
N GLY A 698 -14.41 13.77 -42.38
CA GLY A 698 -15.63 12.99 -42.32
C GLY A 698 -15.53 11.74 -41.43
N THR A 699 -16.64 11.43 -40.76
CA THR A 699 -17.35 10.13 -40.81
C THR A 699 -16.57 8.81 -40.69
N LEU A 700 -15.34 8.81 -40.17
CA LEU A 700 -14.53 7.60 -40.09
C LEU A 700 -14.56 6.91 -38.72
N VAL A 701 -15.02 7.57 -37.64
CA VAL A 701 -15.26 6.90 -36.35
C VAL A 701 -16.50 7.51 -35.69
N ASP A 702 -17.69 7.18 -36.19
CA ASP A 702 -18.96 7.54 -35.54
C ASP A 702 -19.30 6.46 -34.50
N PHE A 703 -18.85 6.68 -33.26
CA PHE A 703 -19.30 5.91 -32.09
C PHE A 703 -20.71 6.41 -31.65
N THR A 704 -21.78 6.09 -32.37
CA THR A 704 -23.16 6.33 -31.90
C THR A 704 -24.02 5.05 -31.91
N PRO A 705 -24.96 4.87 -30.95
CA PRO A 705 -25.34 5.75 -29.83
C PRO A 705 -24.69 5.31 -28.50
N ASN A 706 -23.47 5.79 -28.21
CA ASN A 706 -22.87 5.77 -26.86
C ASN A 706 -22.24 7.13 -26.56
N ARG A 707 -23.05 8.20 -26.71
CA ARG A 707 -22.63 9.60 -26.89
C ARG A 707 -21.86 10.25 -25.72
N ASN A 708 -21.42 9.52 -24.69
CA ASN A 708 -20.91 10.16 -23.48
C ASN A 708 -19.70 9.51 -22.76
N MET A 709 -19.18 8.32 -23.14
CA MET A 709 -18.30 7.53 -22.23
C MET A 709 -17.17 6.72 -22.92
N ALA A 710 -15.94 7.23 -22.93
CA ALA A 710 -14.71 6.60 -23.43
C ALA A 710 -13.87 6.00 -22.30
N ALA A 711 -13.11 4.98 -22.70
CA ALA A 711 -12.23 4.23 -21.83
C ALA A 711 -11.01 5.04 -21.41
N ASP A 712 -10.51 4.76 -20.20
CA ASP A 712 -9.16 5.11 -19.83
C ASP A 712 -8.17 4.38 -20.76
N LEU A 713 -7.34 5.16 -21.47
CA LEU A 713 -6.36 4.64 -22.41
C LEU A 713 -4.99 4.42 -21.76
N ARG A 714 -4.73 4.98 -20.57
CA ARG A 714 -3.44 4.83 -19.87
C ARG A 714 -3.25 3.43 -19.29
N SER A 715 -4.35 2.79 -18.90
CA SER A 715 -4.39 1.44 -18.32
C SER A 715 -4.86 0.36 -19.30
N VAL A 716 -5.03 0.69 -20.60
CA VAL A 716 -5.60 -0.24 -21.59
C VAL A 716 -4.82 -1.55 -21.70
N TYR A 717 -3.51 -1.50 -21.43
CA TYR A 717 -2.64 -2.68 -21.42
C TYR A 717 -3.02 -3.72 -20.36
N ARG A 718 -3.79 -3.34 -19.34
CA ARG A 718 -4.34 -4.25 -18.33
C ARG A 718 -5.70 -4.83 -18.72
N LYS A 719 -6.35 -4.35 -19.80
CA LYS A 719 -7.67 -4.82 -20.27
C LYS A 719 -7.60 -5.96 -21.31
N VAL A 720 -6.54 -6.75 -21.30
CA VAL A 720 -6.31 -7.87 -22.22
C VAL A 720 -7.04 -9.15 -21.76
N GLY A 721 -7.04 -10.22 -22.55
CA GLY A 721 -7.50 -11.54 -22.08
C GLY A 721 -8.97 -11.91 -22.35
N PHE A 722 -9.76 -11.01 -22.94
CA PHE A 722 -11.10 -11.30 -23.47
C PHE A 722 -11.06 -11.44 -24.99
N PHE A 723 -11.41 -12.63 -25.51
CA PHE A 723 -11.33 -12.94 -26.94
C PHE A 723 -12.58 -13.68 -27.40
N TYR A 724 -13.10 -13.31 -28.56
CA TYR A 724 -14.29 -13.98 -29.12
C TYR A 724 -13.96 -15.29 -29.85
N ASN A 725 -12.73 -15.41 -30.35
CA ASN A 725 -12.27 -16.48 -31.25
C ASN A 725 -11.60 -17.67 -30.53
N THR A 726 -11.59 -17.69 -29.20
CA THR A 726 -11.06 -18.81 -28.40
C THR A 726 -12.19 -19.48 -27.63
N THR A 727 -11.99 -20.75 -27.28
CA THR A 727 -12.91 -21.46 -26.39
C THR A 727 -12.62 -21.18 -24.91
N GLU A 728 -11.47 -20.61 -24.59
CA GLU A 728 -11.08 -20.25 -23.21
C GLU A 728 -10.55 -18.82 -23.17
N CYS A 729 -11.07 -18.01 -22.24
CA CYS A 729 -10.63 -16.64 -21.95
C CYS A 729 -10.27 -16.49 -20.47
N ASN A 730 -9.33 -15.58 -20.17
CA ASN A 730 -8.98 -15.26 -18.79
C ASN A 730 -9.80 -14.09 -18.22
N ALA A 731 -10.41 -13.28 -19.09
CA ALA A 731 -11.25 -12.16 -18.69
C ALA A 731 -12.65 -12.29 -19.30
N GLY A 732 -13.67 -11.81 -18.57
CA GLY A 732 -15.06 -11.77 -19.02
C GLY A 732 -15.50 -10.43 -19.62
N PHE A 733 -14.66 -9.41 -19.48
CA PHE A 733 -14.88 -8.06 -19.99
C PHE A 733 -13.60 -7.61 -20.69
N GLY A 734 -13.73 -7.08 -21.90
CA GLY A 734 -12.63 -6.57 -22.69
C GLY A 734 -12.51 -5.04 -22.62
N MET A 735 -12.13 -4.48 -23.75
CA MET A 735 -11.88 -3.06 -23.96
C MET A 735 -13.18 -2.25 -24.11
N LEU A 736 -13.04 -0.93 -24.08
CA LEU A 736 -14.11 0.07 -23.94
C LEU A 736 -14.78 0.12 -22.55
N SER A 737 -15.59 1.16 -22.36
CA SER A 737 -16.35 1.36 -21.12
C SER A 737 -17.35 0.23 -20.88
N GLU A 738 -17.93 -0.39 -21.90
CA GLU A 738 -18.92 -1.49 -21.74
C GLU A 738 -18.31 -2.89 -21.62
N GLY A 739 -17.01 -3.03 -21.89
CA GLY A 739 -16.29 -4.31 -21.79
C GLY A 739 -16.65 -5.34 -22.87
N VAL A 740 -17.33 -4.95 -23.95
CA VAL A 740 -17.78 -5.86 -25.02
C VAL A 740 -16.79 -6.01 -26.18
N MET A 741 -15.75 -5.17 -26.26
CA MET A 741 -14.75 -5.26 -27.34
C MET A 741 -13.55 -6.10 -26.92
N GLU A 742 -13.14 -7.06 -27.75
CA GLU A 742 -11.91 -7.86 -27.51
C GLU A 742 -10.61 -7.06 -27.71
N THR A 743 -10.53 -6.26 -28.78
CA THR A 743 -9.37 -5.45 -29.14
C THR A 743 -9.80 -4.20 -29.92
N TRP A 744 -8.93 -3.19 -30.02
CA TRP A 744 -9.18 -1.96 -30.79
C TRP A 744 -9.14 -2.17 -32.31
N PHE A 745 -8.45 -3.21 -32.82
CA PHE A 745 -8.19 -3.39 -34.25
C PHE A 745 -8.47 -4.81 -34.75
N ASN A 746 -9.75 -5.12 -34.98
CA ASN A 746 -10.15 -6.33 -35.71
C ASN A 746 -10.62 -5.99 -37.14
N GLN A 747 -9.67 -5.55 -37.99
CA GLN A 747 -9.91 -5.15 -39.39
C GLN A 747 -8.95 -5.84 -40.37
N GLY A 748 -9.14 -7.12 -40.63
CA GLY A 748 -8.39 -7.75 -41.73
C GLY A 748 -8.90 -9.12 -42.09
N GLY A 749 -9.94 -9.20 -42.91
CA GLY A 749 -10.35 -10.46 -43.57
C GLY A 749 -9.33 -10.99 -44.60
N THR A 750 -8.06 -10.58 -44.52
CA THR A 750 -6.94 -11.16 -45.27
C THR A 750 -6.17 -12.04 -44.29
N GLY A 751 -5.62 -13.18 -44.73
CA GLY A 751 -4.92 -14.15 -43.88
C GLY A 751 -3.62 -13.66 -43.20
N ASN A 752 -3.49 -12.35 -42.97
CA ASN A 752 -2.46 -11.72 -42.16
C ASN A 752 -3.14 -11.06 -40.95
N TYR A 753 -2.86 -11.61 -39.78
CA TYR A 753 -3.26 -11.11 -38.48
C TYR A 753 -2.88 -9.62 -38.33
N LEU A 754 -3.81 -8.75 -37.92
CA LEU A 754 -3.48 -7.37 -37.50
C LEU A 754 -2.83 -7.29 -36.10
N GLY A 755 -2.63 -8.41 -35.41
CA GLY A 755 -1.94 -8.41 -34.11
C GLY A 755 -0.46 -8.06 -34.16
N ASP A 756 0.08 -7.76 -35.34
CA ASP A 756 1.37 -7.09 -35.49
C ASP A 756 1.36 -5.64 -34.91
N TYR A 757 0.19 -5.03 -34.67
CA TYR A 757 0.05 -3.61 -34.27
C TYR A 757 -0.44 -3.38 -32.82
N GLU A 758 -1.01 -4.39 -32.18
CA GLU A 758 -1.52 -4.31 -30.80
C GLU A 758 -0.48 -3.87 -29.75
N PRO A 759 0.79 -4.32 -29.76
CA PRO A 759 1.76 -3.85 -28.77
C PRO A 759 2.05 -2.36 -28.86
N GLU A 760 1.92 -1.75 -30.03
CA GLU A 760 2.13 -0.32 -30.18
C GLU A 760 1.08 0.45 -29.37
N LEU A 761 -0.20 0.06 -29.44
CA LEU A 761 -1.24 0.64 -28.58
C LEU A 761 -1.04 0.33 -27.10
N LEU A 762 -0.73 -0.91 -26.75
CA LEU A 762 -0.56 -1.30 -25.35
C LEU A 762 0.66 -0.60 -24.73
N SER A 763 1.65 -0.20 -25.53
CA SER A 763 2.79 0.61 -25.08
C SER A 763 2.43 2.08 -24.84
N TRP A 764 1.26 2.55 -25.28
CA TRP A 764 0.88 3.95 -25.09
C TRP A 764 0.65 4.23 -23.60
N SER A 765 1.28 5.33 -23.14
CA SER A 765 1.15 5.88 -21.79
C SER A 765 1.30 7.39 -21.87
N GLY A 766 0.68 8.11 -20.96
CA GLY A 766 0.67 9.58 -20.93
C GLY A 766 -0.24 10.27 -21.96
N GLY A 767 -0.35 11.59 -21.82
CA GLY A 767 -1.09 12.44 -22.74
C GLY A 767 -0.25 12.82 -23.98
N ILE A 768 -0.86 12.76 -25.17
CA ILE A 768 -0.29 13.15 -26.46
C ILE A 768 -0.79 14.57 -26.81
N THR A 769 0.11 15.50 -27.14
CA THR A 769 -0.22 16.87 -27.58
C THR A 769 -0.34 16.94 -29.09
N GLN A 770 -1.04 17.94 -29.64
CA GLN A 770 -1.03 18.17 -31.08
C GLN A 770 0.38 18.50 -31.61
N THR A 771 1.22 19.16 -30.81
CA THR A 771 2.60 19.52 -31.19
C THR A 771 3.55 18.31 -31.20
N ASN A 772 3.44 17.39 -30.24
CA ASN A 772 4.24 16.16 -30.24
C ASN A 772 3.67 15.10 -31.20
N CYS A 773 2.36 15.10 -31.45
CA CYS A 773 1.72 14.27 -32.47
C CYS A 773 2.19 14.60 -33.88
N VAL A 774 2.44 15.89 -34.19
CA VAL A 774 3.03 16.28 -35.48
C VAL A 774 4.42 15.67 -35.64
N ALA A 775 5.20 15.50 -34.56
CA ALA A 775 6.49 14.80 -34.57
C ALA A 775 6.35 13.27 -34.69
N CYS A 776 5.25 12.69 -34.21
CA CYS A 776 4.96 11.25 -34.33
C CYS A 776 4.80 10.77 -35.80
N PHE A 777 4.37 11.66 -36.71
CA PHE A 777 4.15 11.29 -38.12
C PHE A 777 5.39 11.40 -39.00
N ASN A 778 6.44 12.12 -38.57
CA ASN A 778 7.54 12.53 -39.44
C ASN A 778 8.93 12.40 -38.80
N THR A 779 9.02 11.96 -37.55
CA THR A 779 10.29 11.66 -36.88
C THR A 779 10.23 10.30 -36.20
N ASN A 780 11.38 9.64 -36.08
CA ASN A 780 11.55 8.41 -35.32
C ASN A 780 11.45 8.63 -33.79
N SER A 781 10.81 9.73 -33.37
CA SER A 781 10.83 10.30 -32.02
C SER A 781 9.43 10.31 -31.41
N PHE A 782 8.93 9.15 -31.00
CA PHE A 782 7.70 9.07 -30.20
C PHE A 782 7.94 9.72 -28.82
N PRO A 783 7.09 10.64 -28.34
CA PRO A 783 7.28 11.22 -27.02
C PRO A 783 7.10 10.13 -25.95
N LEU A 784 8.14 9.90 -25.16
CA LEU A 784 8.01 9.23 -23.86
C LEU A 784 7.13 10.15 -22.99
N ALA A 785 6.32 9.58 -22.09
CA ALA A 785 5.25 10.27 -21.35
C ALA A 785 5.58 11.72 -20.88
N SER A 786 4.56 12.58 -20.79
CA SER A 786 4.77 13.96 -20.34
C SER A 786 5.09 14.03 -18.85
N THR A 787 6.05 14.87 -18.44
CA THR A 787 6.30 15.22 -17.02
C THR A 787 5.12 15.93 -16.35
N THR A 788 4.08 16.28 -17.11
CA THR A 788 2.85 16.84 -16.55
C THR A 788 1.94 15.77 -15.96
N VAL A 789 2.05 14.49 -16.33
CA VAL A 789 1.23 13.36 -15.82
C VAL A 789 1.97 12.49 -14.80
N GLN A 790 1.24 11.82 -13.91
CA GLN A 790 1.83 10.91 -12.90
C GLN A 790 2.06 9.49 -13.48
N ASP A 791 2.85 9.39 -14.54
CA ASP A 791 3.28 8.11 -15.15
C ASP A 791 4.77 7.87 -14.89
N ALA A 792 5.12 6.71 -14.32
CA ALA A 792 6.52 6.30 -14.25
C ALA A 792 7.06 5.94 -15.62
N MET A 793 8.30 6.33 -15.87
CA MET A 793 9.00 5.98 -17.10
C MET A 793 9.46 4.51 -17.10
N PRO A 794 9.62 3.86 -18.27
CA PRO A 794 9.85 2.41 -18.36
C PRO A 794 11.09 1.90 -17.61
N ALA A 795 12.10 2.74 -17.44
CA ALA A 795 13.33 2.39 -16.73
C ALA A 795 13.32 2.76 -15.24
N VAL A 796 12.27 3.42 -14.72
CA VAL A 796 12.12 3.66 -13.28
C VAL A 796 12.00 2.31 -12.57
N GLY A 797 12.73 2.15 -11.48
CA GLY A 797 12.82 0.89 -10.73
C GLY A 797 14.04 0.05 -11.12
N LEU A 798 14.58 0.19 -12.35
CA LEU A 798 15.74 -0.61 -12.76
C LEU A 798 16.88 -0.46 -11.77
N ARG A 799 17.34 -1.61 -11.28
CA ARG A 799 18.33 -1.69 -10.22
C ARG A 799 19.40 -2.73 -10.50
N GLU A 800 20.61 -2.42 -10.05
CA GLU A 800 21.80 -3.26 -10.22
C GLU A 800 22.65 -3.18 -8.95
N THR A 801 22.97 -4.34 -8.36
CA THR A 801 23.82 -4.43 -7.17
C THR A 801 25.17 -5.04 -7.51
N ILE A 802 26.24 -4.28 -7.30
CA ILE A 802 27.62 -4.76 -7.43
C ILE A 802 28.12 -5.17 -6.04
N ASN A 803 28.67 -6.38 -5.93
CA ASN A 803 29.29 -6.88 -4.70
C ASN A 803 30.48 -7.79 -5.03
N GLY A 804 31.68 -7.23 -4.92
CA GLY A 804 32.90 -7.88 -5.39
C GLY A 804 32.92 -8.02 -6.92
N ALA A 805 33.83 -8.85 -7.42
CA ALA A 805 34.02 -9.05 -8.87
C ALA A 805 32.99 -10.00 -9.52
N SER A 806 32.22 -10.75 -8.73
CA SER A 806 31.39 -11.87 -9.20
C SER A 806 29.88 -11.62 -9.13
N ILE A 807 29.43 -10.54 -8.49
CA ILE A 807 28.01 -10.22 -8.34
C ILE A 807 27.73 -8.90 -9.05
N GLY A 808 26.75 -8.94 -9.94
CA GLY A 808 26.26 -7.80 -10.72
C GLY A 808 27.01 -7.57 -12.04
N SER A 809 26.49 -6.66 -12.86
CA SER A 809 26.90 -6.36 -14.23
C SER A 809 27.24 -4.88 -14.41
N THR A 810 28.53 -4.59 -14.61
CA THR A 810 28.98 -3.24 -14.97
C THR A 810 28.48 -2.81 -16.34
N ALA A 811 28.21 -3.75 -17.25
CA ALA A 811 27.63 -3.45 -18.56
C ALA A 811 26.22 -2.86 -18.42
N ARG A 812 25.36 -3.50 -17.61
CA ARG A 812 24.00 -3.01 -17.32
C ARG A 812 24.04 -1.67 -16.60
N LEU A 813 24.95 -1.52 -15.63
CA LEU A 813 25.13 -0.26 -14.93
C LEU A 813 25.55 0.89 -15.87
N ASN A 814 26.48 0.63 -16.79
CA ASN A 814 26.90 1.61 -17.80
C ASN A 814 25.73 2.00 -18.70
N THR A 815 24.83 1.06 -18.99
CA THR A 815 23.60 1.40 -19.69
C THR A 815 22.71 2.33 -18.89
N MET A 816 22.37 1.96 -17.65
CA MET A 816 21.48 2.76 -16.81
C MET A 816 21.98 4.21 -16.73
N LYS A 817 23.29 4.37 -16.57
CA LYS A 817 23.94 5.68 -16.60
C LYS A 817 23.83 6.38 -17.96
N ALA A 818 24.08 5.68 -19.07
CA ALA A 818 23.98 6.26 -20.41
C ALA A 818 22.58 6.82 -20.71
N LEU A 819 21.52 6.17 -20.21
CA LEU A 819 20.16 6.70 -20.31
C LEU A 819 19.97 8.00 -19.53
N VAL A 820 20.46 8.05 -18.29
CA VAL A 820 20.32 9.25 -17.45
C VAL A 820 21.14 10.42 -17.99
N ASP A 821 22.26 10.14 -18.67
CA ASP A 821 23.11 11.14 -19.31
C ASP A 821 22.57 11.68 -20.63
N GLU A 822 21.68 10.96 -21.30
CA GLU A 822 21.10 11.41 -22.56
C GLU A 822 20.29 12.68 -22.32
N ALA A 823 20.64 13.76 -23.02
CA ALA A 823 20.06 15.08 -22.79
C ALA A 823 18.52 15.07 -22.94
N ALA A 824 17.99 14.22 -23.83
CA ALA A 824 16.56 14.02 -24.04
C ALA A 824 15.83 13.46 -22.80
N HIS A 825 16.54 12.75 -21.92
CA HIS A 825 15.99 12.04 -20.76
C HIS A 825 16.31 12.71 -19.41
N SER A 826 16.95 13.88 -19.43
CA SER A 826 17.39 14.61 -18.23
C SER A 826 16.28 14.99 -17.24
N SER A 827 15.03 15.02 -17.70
CA SER A 827 13.83 15.25 -16.87
C SER A 827 12.95 14.01 -16.68
N GLU A 828 13.40 12.84 -17.13
CA GLU A 828 12.64 11.59 -17.15
C GLU A 828 13.15 10.57 -16.12
N TYR A 829 14.47 10.56 -15.87
CA TYR A 829 15.09 9.66 -14.88
C TYR A 829 15.99 10.40 -13.87
N GLY A 830 15.85 10.00 -12.60
CA GLY A 830 16.89 10.17 -11.59
C GLY A 830 17.67 8.86 -11.43
N MET A 831 18.87 8.95 -10.85
CA MET A 831 19.62 7.77 -10.44
C MET A 831 20.17 7.99 -9.04
N ILE A 832 20.03 6.99 -8.18
CA ILE A 832 20.54 6.97 -6.82
C ILE A 832 21.46 5.77 -6.60
N VAL A 833 22.30 5.85 -5.57
CA VAL A 833 23.12 4.73 -5.10
C VAL A 833 22.96 4.62 -3.59
N LYS A 834 22.69 3.43 -3.08
CA LYS A 834 22.66 3.13 -1.64
C LYS A 834 23.51 1.90 -1.36
N GLY A 835 24.19 1.87 -0.22
CA GLY A 835 24.96 0.72 0.24
C GLY A 835 26.24 1.11 0.98
N MET A 836 27.22 0.21 1.00
CA MET A 836 28.46 0.40 1.75
C MET A 836 29.49 1.21 0.96
N TYR A 837 29.93 2.33 1.52
CA TYR A 837 31.02 3.12 0.96
C TYR A 837 31.87 3.72 2.09
N GLY A 838 33.18 3.49 2.05
CA GLY A 838 34.08 3.96 3.11
C GLY A 838 33.88 3.29 4.47
N GLY A 839 33.27 2.10 4.51
CA GLY A 839 33.01 1.36 5.76
C GLY A 839 31.69 1.72 6.44
N GLU A 840 30.86 2.55 5.81
CA GLU A 840 29.59 3.05 6.36
C GLU A 840 28.46 2.85 5.35
N MET A 841 27.21 2.81 5.82
CA MET A 841 26.04 2.90 4.95
C MET A 841 25.93 4.34 4.43
N ARG A 842 25.85 4.50 3.10
CA ARG A 842 25.90 5.80 2.42
C ARG A 842 24.86 5.90 1.31
N GLY A 843 24.50 7.14 1.00
CA GLY A 843 23.59 7.50 -0.08
C GLY A 843 24.19 8.50 -1.07
N PHE A 844 23.74 8.39 -2.32
CA PHE A 844 24.20 9.25 -3.41
C PHE A 844 23.07 9.48 -4.42
N TYR A 845 23.07 10.63 -5.09
CA TYR A 845 22.28 10.83 -6.30
C TYR A 845 23.11 11.41 -7.44
N TYR A 846 22.74 11.04 -8.67
CA TYR A 846 23.47 11.43 -9.86
C TYR A 846 23.21 12.90 -10.25
N THR A 847 24.28 13.65 -10.48
CA THR A 847 24.24 15.06 -10.87
C THR A 847 24.56 15.28 -12.36
N GLY A 848 24.90 14.23 -13.11
CA GLY A 848 25.38 14.32 -14.49
C GLY A 848 26.91 14.35 -14.59
N SER A 849 27.42 14.24 -15.82
CA SER A 849 28.86 14.34 -16.13
C SER A 849 29.75 13.40 -15.32
N ASN A 850 29.28 12.17 -15.11
CA ASN A 850 29.95 11.11 -14.35
C ASN A 850 30.04 11.33 -12.82
N ASN A 851 29.33 12.33 -12.27
CA ASN A 851 29.41 12.69 -10.85
C ASN A 851 28.12 12.39 -10.10
N TYR A 852 28.30 12.08 -8.82
CA TYR A 852 27.24 11.91 -7.84
C TYR A 852 27.47 12.90 -6.70
N GLN A 853 26.40 13.54 -6.25
CA GLN A 853 26.37 14.21 -4.95
C GLN A 853 26.18 13.12 -3.90
N SER A 854 27.06 13.08 -2.90
CA SER A 854 26.88 12.21 -1.74
C SER A 854 25.90 12.82 -0.75
N ASP A 855 25.50 12.03 0.24
CA ASP A 855 24.83 12.46 1.47
C ASP A 855 25.67 13.40 2.37
N ILE A 856 26.82 13.89 1.90
CA ILE A 856 27.64 14.94 2.53
C ILE A 856 27.70 16.18 1.63
N THR A 857 27.41 17.35 2.20
CA THR A 857 27.29 18.64 1.51
C THR A 857 28.61 19.01 0.86
N GLY A 858 28.55 19.29 -0.45
CA GLY A 858 29.72 19.67 -1.24
C GLY A 858 30.69 18.52 -1.54
N GLN A 859 30.45 17.30 -1.03
CA GLN A 859 31.19 16.11 -1.43
C GLN A 859 30.54 15.48 -2.67
N THR A 860 31.33 15.40 -3.75
CA THR A 860 30.99 14.65 -4.95
C THR A 860 31.89 13.42 -5.09
N VAL A 861 31.33 12.35 -5.64
CA VAL A 861 32.03 11.08 -5.94
C VAL A 861 31.75 10.71 -7.38
N THR A 862 32.77 10.23 -8.08
CA THR A 862 32.62 9.79 -9.48
C THR A 862 31.99 8.40 -9.56
N HIS A 863 31.32 8.12 -10.68
CA HIS A 863 30.80 6.79 -10.97
C HIS A 863 31.87 5.70 -10.84
N THR A 864 33.05 5.94 -11.41
CA THR A 864 34.17 4.99 -11.39
C THR A 864 34.64 4.70 -9.97
N GLN A 865 34.65 5.69 -9.07
CA GLN A 865 35.01 5.47 -7.67
C GLN A 865 34.00 4.56 -6.96
N LEU A 866 32.70 4.77 -7.16
CA LEU A 866 31.65 3.93 -6.58
C LEU A 866 31.74 2.49 -7.09
N VAL A 867 31.89 2.31 -8.41
CA VAL A 867 32.02 0.98 -9.03
C VAL A 867 33.27 0.25 -8.53
N ASN A 868 34.43 0.92 -8.52
CA ASN A 868 35.68 0.32 -8.03
C ASN A 868 35.59 -0.04 -6.55
N SER A 869 34.90 0.76 -5.74
CA SER A 869 34.67 0.46 -4.32
C SER A 869 33.84 -0.82 -4.16
N ALA A 870 32.74 -0.93 -4.91
CA ALA A 870 31.85 -2.08 -4.86
C ALA A 870 32.48 -3.38 -5.37
N GLN A 871 33.29 -3.31 -6.43
CA GLN A 871 34.01 -4.46 -6.98
C GLN A 871 35.20 -4.90 -6.11
N GLY A 872 35.75 -3.97 -5.34
CA GLY A 872 36.85 -4.20 -4.40
C GLY A 872 36.34 -4.64 -3.03
N SER A 873 36.98 -4.12 -1.98
CA SER A 873 36.65 -4.43 -0.58
C SER A 873 35.71 -3.39 0.06
N GLY A 874 35.07 -2.51 -0.73
CA GLY A 874 34.21 -1.44 -0.22
C GLY A 874 32.85 -1.90 0.30
N GLY A 875 32.43 -3.10 -0.11
CA GLY A 875 31.12 -3.68 0.21
C GLY A 875 30.08 -3.44 -0.89
N PRO A 876 28.87 -3.99 -0.75
CA PRO A 876 27.86 -3.93 -1.80
C PRO A 876 27.30 -2.51 -1.99
N LEU A 877 27.11 -2.11 -3.24
CA LEU A 877 26.41 -0.88 -3.64
C LEU A 877 25.33 -1.22 -4.68
N SER A 878 24.16 -0.60 -4.53
CA SER A 878 23.02 -0.78 -5.43
C SER A 878 22.67 0.54 -6.11
N TRP A 879 22.68 0.55 -7.44
CA TRP A 879 22.24 1.67 -8.26
C TRP A 879 20.78 1.48 -8.64
N THR A 880 19.96 2.52 -8.52
CA THR A 880 18.53 2.47 -8.84
C THR A 880 18.14 3.67 -9.69
N LEU A 881 17.42 3.44 -10.78
CA LEU A 881 16.75 4.51 -11.52
C LEU A 881 15.42 4.85 -10.86
N VAL A 882 15.15 6.13 -10.68
CA VAL A 882 14.00 6.62 -9.90
C VAL A 882 13.28 7.75 -10.63
N VAL A 883 12.07 8.09 -10.19
CA VAL A 883 11.39 9.31 -10.63
C VAL A 883 12.27 10.52 -10.28
N PRO A 884 12.61 11.42 -11.24
CA PRO A 884 13.62 12.47 -11.06
C PRO A 884 13.44 13.33 -9.81
N GLN A 885 12.20 13.68 -9.47
CA GLN A 885 11.85 14.52 -8.33
C GLN A 885 12.09 13.82 -6.98
N THR A 886 12.19 12.49 -6.96
CA THR A 886 12.38 11.68 -5.75
C THR A 886 13.85 11.42 -5.43
N LYS A 887 14.79 11.67 -6.37
CA LYS A 887 16.19 11.24 -6.24
C LYS A 887 16.95 11.86 -5.08
N VAL A 888 16.60 13.09 -4.68
CA VAL A 888 17.22 13.74 -3.52
C VAL A 888 16.74 13.03 -2.26
N ARG A 889 15.41 12.91 -2.10
CA ARG A 889 14.82 12.21 -0.95
C ARG A 889 15.35 10.79 -0.80
N LEU A 890 15.19 9.99 -1.85
CA LEU A 890 15.60 8.59 -1.85
C LEU A 890 17.11 8.41 -1.78
N GLY A 891 17.89 9.35 -2.32
CA GLY A 891 19.33 9.23 -2.44
C GLY A 891 20.05 9.66 -1.17
N VAL A 892 19.69 10.82 -0.63
CA VAL A 892 20.55 11.57 0.30
C VAL A 892 19.80 12.39 1.37
N ASP A 893 18.47 12.40 1.41
CA ASP A 893 17.69 13.26 2.32
C ASP A 893 16.33 12.59 2.62
N ALA A 894 16.35 11.48 3.34
CA ALA A 894 15.22 10.55 3.44
C ALA A 894 13.93 11.18 3.99
N ASP A 895 14.06 12.14 4.92
CA ASP A 895 12.94 12.87 5.54
C ASP A 895 12.64 14.23 4.89
N ALA A 896 13.41 14.62 3.87
CA ALA A 896 13.21 15.82 3.08
C ALA A 896 13.22 17.11 3.93
N ASP A 897 14.04 17.15 4.98
CA ASP A 897 14.19 18.32 5.85
C ASP A 897 15.21 19.34 5.29
N GLY A 898 15.96 18.96 4.25
CA GLY A 898 16.95 19.77 3.57
C GLY A 898 18.38 19.62 4.12
N ILE A 899 18.59 18.75 5.11
CA ILE A 899 19.88 18.32 5.62
C ILE A 899 20.15 16.93 5.06
N LEU A 900 21.33 16.72 4.47
CA LEU A 900 21.64 15.44 3.84
C LEU A 900 21.87 14.34 4.89
N ASP A 901 21.47 13.10 4.63
CA ASP A 901 21.45 11.95 5.56
C ASP A 901 22.74 11.76 6.38
N HIS A 902 23.92 12.06 5.82
CA HIS A 902 25.20 11.95 6.56
C HIS A 902 25.56 13.25 7.27
N ASP A 903 25.32 14.40 6.66
CA ASP A 903 25.46 15.71 7.32
C ASP A 903 24.45 15.92 8.44
N ASP A 904 23.35 15.18 8.40
CA ASP A 904 22.45 14.93 9.51
C ASP A 904 23.18 14.04 10.51
N LEU A 905 24.26 14.62 11.03
CA LEU A 905 25.07 14.14 12.11
C LEU A 905 24.27 14.28 13.41
N ASN A 906 22.94 14.28 13.43
CA ASN A 906 22.26 14.26 14.71
C ASN A 906 22.55 12.93 15.41
N ALA A 907 22.99 12.99 16.66
CA ALA A 907 23.18 11.80 17.47
C ALA A 907 21.80 11.12 17.67
N ARG A 908 21.74 9.83 17.33
CA ARG A 908 20.53 9.01 17.40
C ARG A 908 20.77 7.81 18.31
N VAL A 909 19.78 7.44 19.12
CA VAL A 909 19.88 6.32 20.06
C VAL A 909 18.53 5.70 20.38
N ASN A 910 18.47 4.38 20.48
CA ASN A 910 17.37 3.67 21.13
C ASN A 910 17.74 3.41 22.59
N VAL A 911 16.83 3.68 23.53
CA VAL A 911 17.10 3.50 24.97
C VAL A 911 16.00 2.66 25.62
N ARG A 912 16.41 1.75 26.50
CA ARG A 912 15.50 1.01 27.38
C ARG A 912 15.92 1.20 28.83
N ALA A 913 15.00 1.63 29.70
CA ALA A 913 15.20 1.77 31.14
C ALA A 913 13.88 1.57 31.89
N VAL A 914 13.93 0.95 33.08
CA VAL A 914 12.76 0.66 33.92
C VAL A 914 12.88 1.41 35.25
N LEU A 915 11.80 2.02 35.68
CA LEU A 915 11.64 2.74 36.94
C LEU A 915 11.15 1.77 38.02
N GLU A 916 11.83 1.68 39.16
CA GLU A 916 11.45 0.77 40.24
C GLU A 916 10.04 1.02 40.76
N GLY A 917 9.68 2.28 41.01
CA GLY A 917 8.41 2.65 41.66
C GLY A 917 7.17 2.01 41.05
N PRO A 918 6.91 2.20 39.74
CA PRO A 918 5.77 1.60 39.05
C PRO A 918 5.98 0.13 38.67
N PHE A 919 7.18 -0.45 38.82
CA PHE A 919 7.50 -1.80 38.30
C PHE A 919 7.08 -2.91 39.27
N ASP A 920 6.28 -3.86 38.77
CA ASP A 920 5.75 -4.98 39.57
C ASP A 920 6.57 -6.28 39.47
N GLY A 921 7.70 -6.26 38.76
CA GLY A 921 8.50 -7.44 38.45
C GLY A 921 8.28 -7.98 37.03
N THR A 922 7.25 -7.51 36.32
CA THR A 922 6.97 -7.87 34.93
C THR A 922 6.89 -6.64 34.03
N ALA A 923 6.11 -5.63 34.42
CA ALA A 923 5.94 -4.38 33.66
C ALA A 923 5.75 -3.20 34.62
N MET A 924 5.91 -1.98 34.10
CA MET A 924 5.57 -0.78 34.86
C MET A 924 4.07 -0.52 34.80
N LYS A 925 3.50 0.02 35.88
CA LYS A 925 2.15 0.57 35.94
C LYS A 925 2.07 1.93 35.27
N SER A 926 0.91 2.26 34.71
CA SER A 926 0.62 3.51 34.00
C SER A 926 -0.38 4.39 34.76
N ASP A 927 -0.44 4.26 36.09
CA ASP A 927 -1.49 4.86 36.92
C ASP A 927 -1.64 6.38 36.69
N LEU A 928 -0.54 7.09 36.43
CA LEU A 928 -0.56 8.52 36.08
C LEU A 928 -1.25 8.81 34.74
N ASN A 929 -1.03 7.98 33.72
CA ASN A 929 -1.70 8.12 32.42
C ASN A 929 -3.18 7.71 32.53
N ASP A 930 -3.45 6.63 33.26
CA ASP A 930 -4.80 6.09 33.45
C ASP A 930 -5.70 7.05 34.24
N ALA A 931 -5.12 7.83 35.16
CA ALA A 931 -5.80 8.86 35.94
C ALA A 931 -5.80 10.26 35.27
N ASP A 932 -5.30 10.37 34.03
CA ASP A 932 -5.17 11.64 33.30
C ASP A 932 -4.31 12.71 34.03
N LEU A 933 -3.33 12.25 34.81
CA LEU A 933 -2.42 13.10 35.59
C LEU A 933 -1.08 13.36 34.88
N LEU A 934 -0.73 12.57 33.86
CA LEU A 934 0.50 12.75 33.09
C LEU A 934 0.47 14.08 32.29
N PRO A 935 1.40 15.03 32.52
CA PRO A 935 1.41 16.31 31.84
C PRO A 935 1.58 16.17 30.32
N ALA A 936 0.90 17.02 29.55
CA ALA A 936 1.04 17.07 28.09
C ALA A 936 2.39 17.65 27.65
N THR A 937 2.96 18.57 28.43
CA THR A 937 4.28 19.18 28.21
C THR A 937 5.27 18.65 29.24
N ASP A 938 6.53 18.47 28.84
CA ASP A 938 7.55 17.88 29.71
C ASP A 938 7.75 18.69 31.02
N PRO A 939 7.94 18.01 32.16
CA PRO A 939 8.13 18.66 33.45
C PRO A 939 9.57 19.17 33.66
N PHE A 940 10.48 18.91 32.72
CA PHE A 940 11.90 19.28 32.83
C PHE A 940 12.19 20.67 32.24
N GLY A 941 11.20 21.30 31.60
CA GLY A 941 11.33 22.62 30.98
C GLY A 941 12.08 22.59 29.65
N LEU A 942 12.09 21.45 28.93
CA LEU A 942 12.76 21.28 27.64
C LEU A 942 11.87 21.68 26.44
N GLY A 943 10.57 21.95 26.68
CA GLY A 943 9.64 22.47 25.67
C GLY A 943 8.97 21.41 24.81
N GLU A 944 9.10 20.13 25.17
CA GLU A 944 8.56 18.99 24.42
C GLU A 944 7.08 18.76 24.78
N THR A 945 6.25 18.45 23.78
CA THR A 945 4.81 18.21 23.98
C THR A 945 4.40 16.86 23.40
N MET A 946 3.74 16.03 24.20
CA MET A 946 3.28 14.69 23.83
C MET A 946 2.17 14.77 22.78
N ASN A 947 2.32 13.99 21.70
CA ASN A 947 1.29 13.81 20.70
C ASN A 947 0.04 13.14 21.33
N PRO A 948 -1.19 13.64 21.11
CA PRO A 948 -2.41 13.01 21.61
C PRO A 948 -2.55 11.51 21.26
N ALA A 949 -2.03 11.07 20.10
CA ALA A 949 -2.02 9.68 19.70
C ALA A 949 -1.11 8.80 20.57
N VAL A 950 -0.02 9.37 21.10
CA VAL A 950 0.89 8.65 22.02
C VAL A 950 0.24 8.44 23.38
N LYS A 951 -0.56 9.40 23.84
CA LYS A 951 -1.31 9.29 25.11
C LYS A 951 -2.35 8.17 25.09
N SER A 952 -2.90 7.85 23.92
CA SER A 952 -3.90 6.78 23.75
C SER A 952 -3.30 5.38 23.55
N PHE A 953 -1.98 5.23 23.61
CA PHE A 953 -1.33 3.92 23.56
C PHE A 953 -1.77 3.05 24.75
N THR A 954 -2.03 1.77 24.47
CA THR A 954 -2.50 0.79 25.46
C THR A 954 -1.45 -0.32 25.68
N GLY A 955 -1.62 -1.10 26.74
CA GLY A 955 -0.74 -2.23 27.06
C GLY A 955 0.71 -1.82 27.32
N LEU A 956 1.69 -2.58 26.82
CA LEU A 956 3.10 -2.34 27.11
C LEU A 956 3.65 -1.05 26.47
N SER A 957 2.96 -0.49 25.49
CA SER A 957 3.28 0.80 24.86
C SER A 957 2.80 2.02 25.66
N THR A 958 1.94 1.84 26.66
CA THR A 958 1.34 2.97 27.40
C THR A 958 2.43 3.81 28.08
N PRO A 959 2.38 5.14 27.95
CA PRO A 959 3.27 6.04 28.70
C PRO A 959 3.08 5.86 30.21
N VAL A 960 4.20 5.77 30.93
CA VAL A 960 4.26 5.67 32.39
C VAL A 960 4.56 7.03 32.99
N ASP A 961 5.66 7.65 32.55
CA ASP A 961 6.09 8.97 33.00
C ASP A 961 7.07 9.60 31.99
N TRP A 962 7.37 10.88 32.19
CA TRP A 962 8.44 11.60 31.51
C TRP A 962 9.81 11.28 32.10
N ALA A 963 10.78 11.01 31.24
CA ALA A 963 12.20 10.93 31.58
C ALA A 963 13.02 11.90 30.73
N ARG A 964 14.28 12.07 31.11
CA ARG A 964 15.26 12.86 30.37
C ARG A 964 16.41 11.95 29.96
N VAL A 965 16.68 11.87 28.67
CA VAL A 965 17.89 11.23 28.15
C VAL A 965 18.94 12.29 27.94
N GLU A 966 20.13 12.07 28.48
CA GLU A 966 21.29 12.94 28.33
C GLU A 966 22.36 12.24 27.49
N LEU A 967 22.92 12.98 26.54
CA LEU A 967 24.18 12.64 25.89
C LEU A 967 25.30 13.37 26.60
N ARG A 968 26.24 12.62 27.15
CA ARG A 968 27.39 13.12 27.90
C ARG A 968 28.68 12.90 27.13
N SER A 969 29.60 13.85 27.26
CA SER A 969 30.86 13.86 26.50
C SER A 969 31.68 12.60 26.77
N ASN A 970 32.20 11.99 25.71
CA ASN A 970 33.16 10.89 25.80
C ASN A 970 34.47 11.30 26.50
N ALA A 971 34.90 12.55 26.34
CA ALA A 971 36.15 13.03 26.94
C ALA A 971 36.01 13.34 28.43
N ASP A 972 34.85 13.85 28.83
CA ASP A 972 34.51 14.15 30.22
C ASP A 972 33.03 13.84 30.47
N PRO A 973 32.71 12.70 31.10
CA PRO A 973 31.33 12.27 31.26
C PRO A 973 30.52 13.14 32.25
N ALA A 974 31.15 14.10 32.95
CA ALA A 974 30.45 15.11 33.75
C ALA A 974 29.75 16.17 32.86
N VAL A 975 30.21 16.36 31.62
CA VAL A 975 29.68 17.36 30.70
C VAL A 975 28.50 16.79 29.92
N VAL A 976 27.30 17.33 30.17
CA VAL A 976 26.10 17.08 29.36
C VAL A 976 26.22 17.89 28.06
N VAL A 977 26.33 17.18 26.94
CA VAL A 977 26.38 17.75 25.59
C VAL A 977 24.98 18.10 25.11
N ALA A 978 24.02 17.22 25.39
CA ALA A 978 22.63 17.40 25.01
C ALA A 978 21.69 16.64 25.93
N GLN A 979 20.43 17.06 25.94
CA GLN A 979 19.38 16.41 26.72
C GLN A 979 18.04 16.54 26.00
N ARG A 980 17.20 15.53 26.14
CA ARG A 980 15.87 15.52 25.53
C ARG A 980 14.85 14.88 26.47
N ALA A 981 13.65 15.45 26.52
CA ALA A 981 12.54 14.86 27.25
C ALA A 981 11.90 13.76 26.39
N VAL A 982 11.66 12.61 27.01
CA VAL A 982 11.11 11.43 26.39
C VAL A 982 10.10 10.77 27.31
N LEU A 983 9.29 9.87 26.78
CA LEU A 983 8.31 9.11 27.55
C LEU A 983 8.84 7.70 27.81
N VAL A 984 8.74 7.26 29.06
CA VAL A 984 9.01 5.88 29.44
C VAL A 984 7.72 5.08 29.23
N GLN A 985 7.77 4.02 28.43
CA GLN A 985 6.64 3.12 28.21
C GLN A 985 6.58 2.04 29.29
N ARG A 986 5.42 1.40 29.49
CA ARG A 986 5.25 0.28 30.45
C ARG A 986 6.25 -0.87 30.26
N SER A 987 6.73 -1.05 29.03
CA SER A 987 7.79 -2.00 28.64
C SER A 987 9.20 -1.63 29.08
N GLY A 988 9.43 -0.37 29.48
CA GLY A 988 10.75 0.20 29.69
C GLY A 988 11.41 0.77 28.43
N ASN A 989 10.80 0.66 27.24
CA ASN A 989 11.26 1.41 26.07
C ASN A 989 11.07 2.90 26.30
N LEU A 990 12.02 3.71 25.84
CA LEU A 990 11.87 5.16 25.80
C LEU A 990 11.48 5.57 24.38
N MET A 991 10.59 6.55 24.26
CA MET A 991 10.14 7.07 22.97
C MET A 991 10.09 8.60 22.99
N GLN A 992 10.28 9.20 21.82
CA GLN A 992 10.04 10.61 21.62
C GLN A 992 8.56 10.95 21.85
N PRO A 993 8.22 12.22 22.15
CA PRO A 993 6.83 12.68 22.25
C PRO A 993 5.98 12.43 20.99
N THR A 994 6.64 12.20 19.85
CA THR A 994 6.04 11.82 18.55
C THR A 994 5.66 10.34 18.45
N GLY A 995 6.17 9.49 19.34
CA GLY A 995 5.95 8.04 19.34
C GLY A 995 7.04 7.21 18.66
N GLU A 996 8.10 7.85 18.14
CA GLU A 996 9.26 7.14 17.57
C GLU A 996 10.19 6.63 18.69
N GLN A 997 10.68 5.39 18.57
CA GLN A 997 11.61 4.80 19.55
C GLN A 997 13.06 5.24 19.36
N ILE A 998 13.43 5.63 18.14
CA ILE A 998 14.74 6.22 17.86
C ILE A 998 14.70 7.65 18.39
N ILE A 999 15.54 7.95 19.38
CA ILE A 999 15.64 9.28 19.98
C ILE A 999 16.72 10.05 19.22
N THR A 1000 16.30 11.06 18.46
CA THR A 1000 17.19 11.97 17.75
C THR A 1000 17.52 13.19 18.61
N PHE A 1001 18.76 13.66 18.58
CA PHE A 1001 19.21 14.89 19.25
C PHE A 1001 19.58 15.97 18.21
N PRO A 1002 18.63 16.87 17.85
CA PRO A 1002 18.87 17.89 16.83
C PRO A 1002 20.01 18.84 17.22
N GLY A 1003 20.90 19.11 16.26
CA GLY A 1003 22.06 19.98 16.43
C GLY A 1003 23.22 19.37 17.21
N VAL A 1004 23.17 18.06 17.50
CA VAL A 1004 24.21 17.36 18.27
C VAL A 1004 24.93 16.39 17.36
N ALA A 1005 26.19 16.66 17.06
CA ALA A 1005 26.97 15.88 16.11
C ALA A 1005 27.05 14.39 16.49
N ALA A 1006 27.06 13.51 15.50
CA ALA A 1006 27.17 12.09 15.66
C ALA A 1006 28.55 11.79 16.24
N GLY A 1007 28.61 10.90 17.22
CA GLY A 1007 29.81 10.79 18.03
C GLY A 1007 29.70 9.72 19.10
N ASN A 1008 30.82 9.51 19.78
CA ASN A 1008 30.84 8.68 20.97
C ASN A 1008 30.29 9.49 22.14
N TYR A 1009 29.22 9.00 22.77
CA TYR A 1009 28.60 9.63 23.92
C TYR A 1009 28.29 8.62 25.00
N HIS A 1010 28.46 9.02 26.26
CA HIS A 1010 27.80 8.31 27.34
C HIS A 1010 26.32 8.66 27.33
N VAL A 1011 25.48 7.64 27.28
CA VAL A 1011 24.03 7.81 27.38
C VAL A 1011 23.64 7.70 28.85
N ALA A 1012 22.90 8.68 29.34
CA ALA A 1012 22.33 8.68 30.69
C ALA A 1012 20.81 8.87 30.66
N VAL A 1013 20.12 8.28 31.62
CA VAL A 1013 18.69 8.47 31.84
C VAL A 1013 18.50 9.09 33.22
N ARG A 1014 17.77 10.20 33.27
CA ARG A 1014 17.34 10.86 34.50
C ARG A 1014 15.82 10.89 34.57
N HIS A 1015 15.32 10.92 35.78
CA HIS A 1015 13.89 10.96 36.07
C HIS A 1015 13.66 11.92 37.24
N ARG A 1016 12.43 12.42 37.40
CA ARG A 1016 12.11 13.46 38.40
C ARG A 1016 12.31 13.03 39.85
N ASN A 1017 12.22 11.74 40.15
CA ASN A 1017 12.27 11.21 41.52
C ASN A 1017 12.99 9.84 41.65
N HIS A 1018 13.77 9.47 40.62
CA HIS A 1018 14.62 8.29 40.63
C HIS A 1018 16.08 8.70 40.37
N LEU A 1019 17.02 7.99 40.98
CA LEU A 1019 18.45 8.24 40.75
C LEU A 1019 18.82 7.96 39.30
N GLY A 1020 19.62 8.87 38.72
CA GLY A 1020 20.05 8.75 37.35
C GLY A 1020 21.01 7.57 37.11
N ILE A 1021 21.00 7.07 35.88
CA ILE A 1021 21.86 5.98 35.43
C ILE A 1021 22.60 6.39 34.16
N MET A 1022 23.83 5.90 33.97
CA MET A 1022 24.60 6.15 32.76
C MET A 1022 25.41 4.93 32.37
N SER A 1023 25.63 4.78 31.07
CA SER A 1023 26.55 3.80 30.49
C SER A 1023 28.00 4.02 30.96
N LEU A 1024 28.71 2.93 31.28
CA LEU A 1024 30.12 2.99 31.68
C LEU A 1024 31.00 3.46 30.52
N SER A 1025 30.76 2.89 29.35
CA SER A 1025 31.49 3.17 28.13
C SER A 1025 30.63 4.00 27.19
N PRO A 1026 31.24 4.91 26.42
CA PRO A 1026 30.50 5.67 25.42
C PRO A 1026 30.04 4.76 24.27
N TYR A 1027 28.92 5.11 23.66
CA TYR A 1027 28.37 4.47 22.48
C TYR A 1027 28.54 5.38 21.27
N MET A 1028 28.84 4.79 20.11
CA MET A 1028 28.83 5.52 18.85
C MET A 1028 27.37 5.77 18.43
N LEU A 1029 26.93 7.02 18.54
CA LEU A 1029 25.58 7.47 18.22
C LEU A 1029 25.61 8.18 16.88
N ARG A 1030 25.22 7.46 15.83
CA ARG A 1030 25.18 7.97 14.47
C ARG A 1030 24.02 7.34 13.70
N ASP A 1031 24.01 6.02 13.68
CA ASP A 1031 22.97 5.28 13.00
C ASP A 1031 21.78 5.06 13.95
N ALA A 1032 20.58 4.95 13.39
CA ALA A 1032 19.33 4.69 14.12
C ALA A 1032 19.30 3.37 14.91
N ASN A 1033 20.37 2.58 14.88
CA ASN A 1033 20.41 1.19 15.33
C ASN A 1033 21.09 1.00 16.69
N THR A 1034 21.71 2.04 17.26
CA THR A 1034 22.43 1.92 18.53
C THR A 1034 21.46 1.82 19.71
N LEU A 1035 21.34 0.62 20.29
CA LEU A 1035 20.58 0.37 21.52
C LEU A 1035 21.46 0.49 22.77
N VAL A 1036 20.98 1.26 23.75
CA VAL A 1036 21.47 1.24 25.13
C VAL A 1036 20.39 0.70 26.05
N ASP A 1037 20.53 -0.57 26.43
CA ASP A 1037 19.54 -1.28 27.27
C ASP A 1037 20.00 -1.34 28.73
N PHE A 1038 19.46 -0.47 29.58
CA PHE A 1038 19.73 -0.44 31.01
C PHE A 1038 18.95 -1.47 31.83
N THR A 1039 18.16 -2.33 31.20
CA THR A 1039 17.36 -3.36 31.88
C THR A 1039 18.10 -4.69 32.02
N THR A 1040 19.17 -4.89 31.24
CA THR A 1040 20.02 -6.09 31.30
C THR A 1040 21.29 -5.89 32.11
N ALA A 1041 21.64 -6.87 32.95
CA ALA A 1041 22.91 -6.87 33.70
C ALA A 1041 24.16 -6.77 32.80
N ALA A 1042 24.05 -7.13 31.51
CA ALA A 1042 25.14 -7.07 30.54
C ALA A 1042 25.61 -5.65 30.23
N THR A 1043 24.74 -4.64 30.36
CA THR A 1043 25.12 -3.24 30.12
C THR A 1043 25.91 -2.69 31.29
N ALA A 1044 27.20 -2.46 31.09
CA ALA A 1044 28.05 -1.84 32.12
C ALA A 1044 27.61 -0.40 32.37
N THR A 1045 27.48 -0.02 33.65
CA THR A 1045 27.08 1.33 34.08
C THR A 1045 28.23 2.09 34.71
N TYR A 1046 28.16 3.42 34.69
CA TYR A 1046 29.05 4.25 35.50
C TYR A 1046 28.81 3.92 36.98
N GLY A 1047 29.86 3.42 37.64
CA GLY A 1047 29.76 2.80 38.96
C GLY A 1047 29.04 1.43 38.96
N THR A 1048 29.11 0.74 40.11
CA THR A 1048 28.65 -0.65 40.25
C THR A 1048 27.25 -0.81 40.85
N ASN A 1049 26.63 0.27 41.33
CA ASN A 1049 25.35 0.30 42.06
C ASN A 1049 24.35 1.29 41.48
N ALA A 1050 24.48 1.67 40.20
CA ALA A 1050 23.61 2.64 39.51
C ALA A 1050 22.14 2.18 39.46
N ARG A 1051 21.92 0.88 39.53
CA ARG A 1051 20.63 0.19 39.36
C ARG A 1051 20.57 -1.02 40.29
N LYS A 1052 19.38 -1.59 40.48
CA LYS A 1052 19.19 -2.86 41.22
C LYS A 1052 18.37 -3.86 40.46
N THR A 1053 18.43 -5.12 40.88
CA THR A 1053 17.61 -6.18 40.32
C THR A 1053 16.26 -6.28 41.03
N VAL A 1054 15.18 -6.25 40.27
CA VAL A 1054 13.80 -6.56 40.71
C VAL A 1054 13.21 -7.50 39.66
N GLY A 1055 12.71 -8.68 40.07
CA GLY A 1055 12.12 -9.64 39.12
C GLY A 1055 13.06 -10.16 38.02
N GLY A 1056 14.38 -10.03 38.18
CA GLY A 1056 15.37 -10.36 37.14
C GLY A 1056 15.73 -9.21 36.19
N THR A 1057 14.99 -8.11 36.25
CA THR A 1057 15.22 -6.90 35.46
C THR A 1057 16.01 -5.88 36.28
N MET A 1058 16.96 -5.18 35.64
CA MET A 1058 17.66 -4.05 36.25
C MET A 1058 16.79 -2.79 36.20
N VAL A 1059 16.58 -2.14 37.36
CA VAL A 1059 15.70 -0.96 37.52
C VAL A 1059 16.44 0.22 38.16
N MET A 1060 16.01 1.43 37.84
CA MET A 1060 16.48 2.68 38.45
C MET A 1060 15.95 2.81 39.88
N TRP A 1061 16.78 3.30 40.81
CA TRP A 1061 16.40 3.46 42.21
C TRP A 1061 15.36 4.56 42.41
N MET A 1062 14.19 4.25 42.98
CA MET A 1062 13.22 5.28 43.38
C MET A 1062 13.61 5.94 44.72
N GLY A 1063 13.19 7.19 44.94
CA GLY A 1063 13.21 7.82 46.26
C GLY A 1063 13.92 9.16 46.36
N ASP A 1064 14.43 9.71 45.27
CA ASP A 1064 15.06 11.05 45.24
C ASP A 1064 14.00 12.14 45.05
N VAL A 1065 13.15 12.31 46.06
CA VAL A 1065 12.02 13.25 46.04
C VAL A 1065 12.49 14.69 45.84
N THR A 1066 13.68 15.01 46.35
CA THR A 1066 14.24 16.36 46.26
C THR A 1066 14.95 16.64 44.93
N GLY A 1067 15.19 15.62 44.11
CA GLY A 1067 15.91 15.72 42.84
C GLY A 1067 17.39 16.11 43.01
N ASN A 1068 17.98 15.82 44.17
CA ASN A 1068 19.34 16.23 44.52
C ASN A 1068 20.40 15.17 44.19
N GLY A 1069 19.99 14.05 43.59
CA GLY A 1069 20.86 12.93 43.24
C GLY A 1069 21.24 12.05 44.43
N THR A 1070 20.61 12.21 45.60
CA THR A 1070 20.93 11.42 46.80
C THR A 1070 19.68 11.07 47.60
N ILE A 1071 19.38 9.78 47.70
CA ILE A 1071 18.34 9.24 48.56
C ILE A 1071 18.82 9.23 50.01
N LYS A 1072 18.10 9.92 50.90
CA LYS A 1072 18.31 9.95 52.36
C LYS A 1072 16.99 9.77 53.11
N TYR A 1073 17.00 8.94 54.15
CA TYR A 1073 15.85 8.76 55.03
C TYR A 1073 15.89 9.65 56.29
N THR A 1074 17.08 9.97 56.80
CA THR A 1074 17.28 10.80 57.99
C THR A 1074 18.36 11.87 57.78
N GLY A 1075 18.42 12.86 58.67
CA GLY A 1075 19.36 13.98 58.59
C GLY A 1075 18.82 15.17 57.79
N SER A 1076 19.64 16.22 57.68
CA SER A 1076 19.27 17.42 56.90
C SER A 1076 19.17 17.09 55.41
N GLY A 1077 18.11 17.57 54.75
CA GLY A 1077 17.84 17.31 53.33
C GLY A 1077 17.47 15.86 53.03
N ASN A 1078 16.73 15.19 53.93
CA ASN A 1078 16.19 13.86 53.66
C ASN A 1078 14.94 13.92 52.75
N ASP A 1079 14.70 12.85 51.99
CA ASP A 1079 13.59 12.75 51.02
C ASP A 1079 12.25 12.36 51.68
N ARG A 1080 12.30 11.90 52.93
CA ARG A 1080 11.13 11.51 53.72
C ARG A 1080 10.29 12.73 54.15
N ASP A 1081 10.94 13.82 54.53
CA ASP A 1081 10.28 15.01 55.08
C ASP A 1081 9.43 15.76 54.04
N PRO A 1082 9.86 15.94 52.77
CA PRO A 1082 8.99 16.44 51.71
C PRO A 1082 7.68 15.67 51.56
N VAL A 1083 7.72 14.34 51.62
CA VAL A 1083 6.50 13.50 51.61
C VAL A 1083 5.58 13.83 52.80
N LEU A 1084 6.15 14.01 54.00
CA LEU A 1084 5.39 14.39 55.20
C LEU A 1084 4.75 15.77 55.06
N VAL A 1085 5.51 16.74 54.56
CA VAL A 1085 5.05 18.11 54.35
C VAL A 1085 3.92 18.14 53.33
N LYS A 1086 4.05 17.36 52.25
CA LYS A 1086 3.04 17.29 51.19
C LYS A 1086 1.68 16.86 51.71
N VAL A 1087 1.64 15.88 52.61
CA VAL A 1087 0.39 15.39 53.23
C VAL A 1087 -0.06 16.22 54.45
N GLY A 1088 0.53 17.39 54.70
CA GLY A 1088 0.07 18.34 55.71
C GLY A 1088 0.80 18.29 57.06
N SER A 1089 1.93 17.59 57.15
CA SER A 1089 2.82 17.49 58.32
C SER A 1089 2.19 16.89 59.58
N THR A 1090 1.31 17.65 60.25
CA THR A 1090 0.76 17.30 61.57
C THR A 1090 -0.29 16.19 61.53
N ALA A 1091 -0.87 15.91 60.36
CA ALA A 1091 -1.84 14.84 60.12
C ALA A 1091 -1.35 13.89 59.01
N PRO A 1092 -0.42 12.95 59.32
CA PRO A 1092 0.27 12.13 58.32
C PRO A 1092 -0.59 11.01 57.68
N ASN A 1093 -1.90 11.04 57.91
CA ASN A 1093 -2.88 10.12 57.34
C ASN A 1093 -3.63 10.71 56.13
N ALA A 1094 -3.39 11.98 55.78
CA ALA A 1094 -3.94 12.57 54.56
C ALA A 1094 -3.26 12.01 53.30
N THR A 1095 -3.97 12.11 52.18
CA THR A 1095 -3.53 11.70 50.84
C THR A 1095 -3.58 12.89 49.91
N MET A 1096 -2.56 13.04 49.05
CA MET A 1096 -2.55 14.09 48.02
C MET A 1096 -2.52 13.48 46.64
N ASN A 1097 -3.54 13.75 45.83
CA ASN A 1097 -3.61 13.27 44.46
C ASN A 1097 -2.95 14.26 43.49
N GLY A 1098 -2.34 13.76 42.43
CA GLY A 1098 -1.78 14.57 41.35
C GLY A 1098 -0.39 14.12 40.92
N TYR A 1099 0.18 14.86 39.98
CA TYR A 1099 1.52 14.63 39.45
C TYR A 1099 2.57 15.34 40.31
N TRP A 1100 3.19 14.61 41.23
CA TRP A 1100 4.08 15.18 42.26
C TRP A 1100 5.44 14.48 42.33
N PRO A 1101 6.55 15.19 42.57
CA PRO A 1101 7.86 14.56 42.83
C PRO A 1101 7.84 13.59 44.02
N GLU A 1102 7.00 13.87 45.03
CA GLU A 1102 6.84 13.04 46.23
C GLU A 1102 6.14 11.69 45.99
N ASP A 1103 5.48 11.50 44.83
CA ASP A 1103 4.87 10.23 44.44
C ASP A 1103 5.92 9.34 43.79
N ILE A 1104 6.71 8.63 44.60
CA ILE A 1104 7.87 7.87 44.11
C ILE A 1104 7.50 6.54 43.48
N ASN A 1105 6.31 6.03 43.80
CA ASN A 1105 5.78 4.80 43.21
C ASN A 1105 4.89 5.07 41.97
N LEU A 1106 4.66 6.35 41.64
CA LEU A 1106 3.98 6.84 40.44
C LEU A 1106 2.52 6.35 40.33
N ASN A 1107 1.81 6.26 41.46
CA ASN A 1107 0.41 5.82 41.49
C ASN A 1107 -0.60 6.99 41.44
N GLY A 1108 -0.12 8.23 41.32
CA GLY A 1108 -0.92 9.46 41.32
C GLY A 1108 -1.35 9.93 42.71
N THR A 1109 -0.89 9.30 43.79
CA THR A 1109 -1.30 9.57 45.19
C THR A 1109 -0.11 9.54 46.16
N VAL A 1110 0.23 10.69 46.72
CA VAL A 1110 1.27 10.81 47.77
C VAL A 1110 0.70 10.40 49.14
N LYS A 1111 1.40 9.49 49.83
CA LYS A 1111 1.05 8.96 51.17
C LYS A 1111 2.27 8.89 52.09
N TYR A 1112 2.08 9.29 53.35
CA TYR A 1112 3.11 9.11 54.39
C TYR A 1112 2.91 7.87 55.27
N THR A 1113 1.67 7.39 55.44
CA THR A 1113 1.35 6.20 56.24
C THR A 1113 0.36 5.29 55.52
N GLY A 1114 0.22 4.05 55.98
CA GLY A 1114 -0.63 3.04 55.34
C GLY A 1114 0.07 2.25 54.25
N SER A 1115 -0.66 1.37 53.56
CA SER A 1115 -0.15 0.58 52.45
C SER A 1115 0.17 1.46 51.24
N ALA A 1116 1.25 1.11 50.51
CA ALA A 1116 1.74 1.88 49.36
C ALA A 1116 2.02 3.37 49.71
N ASN A 1117 2.67 3.60 50.85
CA ASN A 1117 3.19 4.91 51.20
C ASN A 1117 4.54 5.17 50.51
N ASP A 1118 4.89 6.44 50.32
CA ASP A 1118 6.09 6.88 49.60
C ASP A 1118 7.32 6.97 50.51
N ARG A 1119 7.16 6.92 51.84
CA ARG A 1119 8.32 7.00 52.74
C ARG A 1119 9.05 5.67 52.91
N ASP A 1120 8.34 4.55 52.92
CA ASP A 1120 8.92 3.25 53.24
C ASP A 1120 9.88 2.76 52.14
N PRO A 1121 9.61 2.99 50.84
CA PRO A 1121 10.59 2.66 49.80
C PRO A 1121 11.88 3.46 49.90
N ILE A 1122 11.83 4.73 50.33
CA ILE A 1122 13.02 5.55 50.61
C ILE A 1122 13.89 4.86 51.67
N LEU A 1123 13.27 4.40 52.77
CA LEU A 1123 13.96 3.66 53.84
C LEU A 1123 14.57 2.35 53.32
N GLN A 1124 13.82 1.59 52.52
CA GLN A 1124 14.30 0.33 51.95
C GLN A 1124 15.50 0.55 51.04
N ASN A 1125 15.47 1.57 50.19
CA ASN A 1125 16.52 1.85 49.22
C ASN A 1125 17.82 2.37 49.86
N VAL A 1126 17.78 2.94 51.06
CA VAL A 1126 19.00 3.26 51.83
C VAL A 1126 19.50 2.10 52.71
N GLY A 1127 18.74 1.01 52.83
CA GLY A 1127 19.19 -0.23 53.48
C GLY A 1127 18.29 -0.78 54.60
N ALA A 1128 17.10 -0.20 54.79
CA ALA A 1128 16.04 -0.58 55.75
C ALA A 1128 16.42 -0.59 57.24
N THR A 1129 17.50 -1.27 57.63
CA THR A 1129 17.97 -1.43 59.02
C THR A 1129 18.93 -0.33 59.46
N VAL A 1130 19.51 0.42 58.53
CA VAL A 1130 20.46 1.52 58.79
C VAL A 1130 19.94 2.82 58.14
N PRO A 1131 18.99 3.54 58.77
CA PRO A 1131 18.33 4.71 58.18
C PRO A 1131 19.23 5.94 58.00
N THR A 1132 20.47 5.87 58.50
CA THR A 1132 21.52 6.89 58.33
C THR A 1132 22.34 6.71 57.06
N ASN A 1133 22.19 5.57 56.38
CA ASN A 1133 22.81 5.38 55.06
C ASN A 1133 22.18 6.34 54.05
N SER A 1134 22.96 6.63 53.01
CA SER A 1134 22.50 7.36 51.84
C SER A 1134 22.88 6.60 50.58
N ARG A 1135 22.10 6.80 49.52
CA ARG A 1135 22.44 6.28 48.19
C ARG A 1135 22.53 7.45 47.22
N THR A 1136 23.67 7.61 46.59
CA THR A 1136 23.92 8.68 45.61
C THR A 1136 23.81 8.11 44.21
N GLU A 1137 23.28 8.90 43.29
CA GLU A 1137 23.27 8.58 41.87
C GLU A 1137 24.69 8.33 41.36
N GLN A 1138 24.80 7.43 40.39
CA GLN A 1138 26.09 7.10 39.80
C GLN A 1138 26.21 7.77 38.45
N LEU A 1139 26.31 9.09 38.54
CA LEU A 1139 26.63 10.01 37.46
C LEU A 1139 27.82 10.86 37.92
N PRO A 1140 28.75 11.24 37.01
CA PRO A 1140 29.84 12.14 37.32
C PRO A 1140 29.38 13.57 37.59
#